data_AF-A0A9P1IXG7-F1
#
_entry.id   AF-A0A9P1IXG7-F1
#
_cell.length_a   1.000
_cell.length_b   1.000
_cell.length_c   1.000
_cell.angle_alpha   90.00
_cell.angle_beta   90.00
_cell.angle_gamma   90.00
#
_symmetry.space_group_name_H-M   'P 1'
#
loop_
_entity.id
_entity.type
_entity.pdbx_description
1 polymer ?
#
loop_
_entity_poly.entity_id
_entity_poly.type
_entity_poly.pdbx_seq_one_letter_code
_entity_poly.pdbx_strand_id
1 'polypeptide(L)'
;MVEGKLKNVSYISNFVSKYQRGLEMTYEIDGQVHTGEFNVKMGSVAILLFDTDLQKFLLVRQFRPAMFTSTILKNKENYGKDYSDIKWEEYDTECGYTMELCAGLIDKEGLTPEQIAFEEVEEECGYKVDKLTPIATFIVGSHQSGNAQYLFYAEIDSSKKISEGGGNVHEGEVITKVYVTLEQARHYVYASENNEYAEINGPPGVLFAFQWWFLKDRLKMLENSNFNWIPRPVKSVSNIRFSSEFDKTKYGYNPKRMNFTINGIKRTWDLALCPSSAAAILIDSEKRELILLELQRVQVLVGKLRNAKENIGKSLESIDFTKANPLEGVTLELVTAKVPDFEDPQIKLKQHLETIGYKDVKNSKLIAKVVPGIGQSGDTQHIFLVDVKNSQNQNETRIPFSALPSLFKQNLIGPPNVYYAIGFVIDQKDYFSMIRVIRCLIGKRCCSSNPLPTQTITEISLQNNLTDEENNSEIMKKFGEETPSSSTDLKIFEEPLTSAKIAEAHRKKLETGVATFRKIVYSNGELDNSNLNEPPSPENPHPFNGNDLPPVYSHSLVPFVNHSPVLRFLIDIGTNLADIENSNPAIGKYLMRLRIEDIKSKIELMQEVGFQDSEIGEYLTRNPFFLLQDVNDMRARLNYLELKKFQPKEILKIVKEYRYWLNCGVKLIDSRLGWIQQQFKLTAKATREIIVKEPRIIMFGTGPIERIIKMILKEFNFSQNQLKELIIDDPRLFMMDAKLISRNYRFIRDVMRINNETIMENPFILRCSISSLKTRHDFLKKMGRSNYRLAEKKESKNDRTPLEEAETSKENVELVDLNDFLRPSDAEFAKFAAKTYPVVYEKFLRNS
;
A
#
# COMPACT_ATOMS: atom_id res chain seq x y z
N MET A 1 14.99 18.12 -21.66
CA MET A 1 15.70 17.76 -20.42
C MET A 1 15.51 18.92 -19.47
N VAL A 2 15.00 18.66 -18.26
CA VAL A 2 14.90 19.68 -17.20
C VAL A 2 16.27 19.77 -16.51
N GLU A 3 16.78 20.97 -16.24
CA GLU A 3 17.91 21.15 -15.34
C GLU A 3 17.49 20.67 -13.95
N GLY A 4 18.02 19.54 -13.48
CA GLY A 4 17.65 18.96 -12.18
C GLY A 4 18.08 19.78 -10.95
N LYS A 5 18.57 21.01 -11.13
CA LYS A 5 19.13 21.86 -10.09
C LYS A 5 18.77 23.32 -10.34
N LEU A 6 18.43 24.04 -9.28
CA LEU A 6 18.27 25.49 -9.33
C LEU A 6 19.63 26.19 -9.44
N LYS A 7 19.61 27.46 -9.85
CA LYS A 7 20.76 28.38 -9.85
C LYS A 7 20.34 29.75 -9.31
N ASN A 8 21.29 30.50 -8.74
CA ASN A 8 21.08 31.87 -8.25
C ASN A 8 19.96 31.96 -7.21
N VAL A 9 19.89 31.01 -6.27
CA VAL A 9 18.83 30.99 -5.27
C VAL A 9 19.08 32.05 -4.20
N SER A 10 18.07 32.87 -3.92
CA SER A 10 18.12 33.91 -2.88
C SER A 10 16.73 34.13 -2.29
N TYR A 11 16.67 34.64 -1.06
CA TYR A 11 15.42 34.90 -0.34
C TYR A 11 15.40 36.34 0.18
N ILE A 12 14.26 37.02 0.05
CA ILE A 12 14.03 38.35 0.62
C ILE A 12 12.78 38.32 1.51
N SER A 13 12.84 38.99 2.66
CA SER A 13 11.71 39.07 3.62
C SER A 13 10.94 40.41 3.52
N ASN A 14 11.57 41.46 2.99
CA ASN A 14 10.95 42.78 2.81
C ASN A 14 10.46 42.95 1.37
N PHE A 15 9.17 42.65 1.14
CA PHE A 15 8.51 42.81 -0.15
C PHE A 15 6.99 42.97 0.02
N VAL A 16 6.33 43.40 -1.06
CA VAL A 16 4.86 43.35 -1.20
C VAL A 16 4.53 42.23 -2.19
N SER A 17 3.60 41.35 -1.81
CA SER A 17 3.11 40.28 -2.69
C SER A 17 1.88 40.73 -3.46
N LYS A 18 1.77 40.29 -4.72
CA LYS A 18 0.56 40.47 -5.56
C LYS A 18 -0.59 39.57 -5.11
N TYR A 19 -0.27 38.38 -4.59
CA TYR A 19 -1.23 37.28 -4.40
C TYR A 19 -1.70 37.10 -2.94
N GLN A 20 -0.99 37.71 -1.98
CA GLN A 20 -1.28 37.53 -0.55
C GLN A 20 -0.92 38.74 0.30
N ARG A 21 -1.81 39.17 1.20
CA ARG A 21 -1.57 40.27 2.14
C ARG A 21 -1.85 39.80 3.57
N GLY A 22 -0.80 39.57 4.33
CA GLY A 22 -0.87 39.33 5.77
C GLY A 22 -1.24 40.61 6.52
N LEU A 23 -2.17 40.48 7.46
CA LEU A 23 -2.77 41.52 8.30
C LEU A 23 -2.89 40.98 9.73
N GLU A 24 -2.79 41.85 10.73
CA GLU A 24 -3.30 41.55 12.07
C GLU A 24 -4.79 41.89 12.11
N MET A 25 -5.61 40.94 12.54
CA MET A 25 -7.06 41.09 12.69
C MET A 25 -7.42 41.12 14.17
N THR A 26 -8.05 42.20 14.61
CA THR A 26 -8.61 42.35 15.96
C THR A 26 -10.13 42.31 15.86
N TYR A 27 -10.78 41.59 16.77
CA TYR A 27 -12.23 41.41 16.80
C TYR A 27 -12.68 41.16 18.24
N GLU A 28 -13.98 41.26 18.48
CA GLU A 28 -14.56 41.07 19.81
C GLU A 28 -15.58 39.92 19.80
N ILE A 29 -15.52 39.08 20.84
CA ILE A 29 -16.51 38.05 21.13
C ILE A 29 -16.83 38.16 22.62
N ASP A 30 -18.11 38.34 22.97
CA ASP A 30 -18.58 38.36 24.37
C ASP A 30 -17.90 39.45 25.24
N GLY A 31 -17.64 40.63 24.68
CA GLY A 31 -16.90 41.70 25.35
C GLY A 31 -15.38 41.48 25.44
N GLN A 32 -14.87 40.34 25.00
CA GLN A 32 -13.43 40.04 25.01
C GLN A 32 -12.81 40.37 23.65
N VAL A 33 -11.77 41.19 23.68
CA VAL A 33 -10.97 41.54 22.49
C VAL A 33 -9.98 40.41 22.20
N HIS A 34 -10.07 39.86 21.00
CA HIS A 34 -9.17 38.86 20.45
C HIS A 34 -8.36 39.47 19.31
N THR A 35 -7.13 38.98 19.14
CA THR A 35 -6.24 39.39 18.05
C THR A 35 -5.59 38.15 17.43
N GLY A 36 -5.47 38.10 16.11
CA GLY A 36 -4.82 37.00 15.40
C GLY A 36 -4.42 37.36 13.97
N GLU A 37 -3.72 36.44 13.29
CA GLU A 37 -3.36 36.61 11.89
C GLU A 37 -4.59 36.48 10.96
N PHE A 38 -4.62 37.30 9.91
CA PHE A 38 -5.48 37.13 8.75
C PHE A 38 -4.65 37.35 7.48
N ASN A 39 -4.90 36.55 6.44
CA ASN A 39 -4.18 36.64 5.18
C ASN A 39 -5.19 36.73 4.03
N VAL A 40 -5.19 37.86 3.35
CA VAL A 40 -5.99 38.09 2.15
C VAL A 40 -5.37 37.31 1.00
N LYS A 41 -5.97 36.16 0.67
CA LYS A 41 -5.64 35.34 -0.51
C LYS A 41 -6.82 35.40 -1.51
N MET A 42 -6.62 34.91 -2.73
CA MET A 42 -7.71 34.64 -3.68
C MET A 42 -8.38 33.28 -3.40
N GLY A 43 -9.60 33.09 -3.92
CA GLY A 43 -10.20 31.76 -4.05
C GLY A 43 -9.52 30.95 -5.15
N SER A 44 -9.91 29.70 -5.34
CA SER A 44 -9.37 28.86 -6.42
C SER A 44 -10.38 27.88 -7.00
N VAL A 45 -10.05 27.34 -8.16
CA VAL A 45 -10.74 26.21 -8.78
C VAL A 45 -9.81 25.00 -8.79
N ALA A 46 -10.37 23.80 -8.96
CA ALA A 46 -9.63 22.58 -9.22
C ALA A 46 -10.49 21.64 -10.06
N ILE A 47 -9.89 20.87 -10.97
CA ILE A 47 -10.60 20.00 -11.89
C ILE A 47 -9.94 18.60 -11.89
N LEU A 48 -10.74 17.58 -11.56
CA LEU A 48 -10.39 16.19 -11.83
C LEU A 48 -10.72 15.88 -13.30
N LEU A 49 -9.69 15.65 -14.11
CA LEU A 49 -9.83 15.27 -15.51
C LEU A 49 -9.71 13.75 -15.67
N PHE A 50 -10.62 13.13 -16.41
CA PHE A 50 -10.54 11.72 -16.80
C PHE A 50 -10.55 11.58 -18.32
N ASP A 51 -9.46 11.03 -18.85
CA ASP A 51 -9.27 10.69 -20.25
C ASP A 51 -9.98 9.37 -20.56
N THR A 52 -11.02 9.46 -21.38
CA THR A 52 -11.92 8.35 -21.73
C THR A 52 -11.31 7.43 -22.79
N ASP A 53 -10.45 7.93 -23.67
CA ASP A 53 -9.71 7.12 -24.65
C ASP A 53 -8.63 6.29 -23.95
N LEU A 54 -7.89 6.89 -23.01
CA LEU A 54 -6.78 6.26 -22.30
C LEU A 54 -7.20 5.51 -21.03
N GLN A 55 -8.43 5.72 -20.53
CA GLN A 55 -8.94 5.22 -19.26
C GLN A 55 -8.05 5.59 -18.06
N LYS A 56 -7.62 6.87 -18.03
CA LYS A 56 -6.67 7.43 -17.06
C LYS A 56 -7.11 8.79 -16.59
N PHE A 57 -6.85 9.14 -15.34
CA PHE A 57 -6.91 10.52 -14.91
C PHE A 57 -5.75 11.32 -15.51
N LEU A 58 -6.00 12.59 -15.81
CA LEU A 58 -4.95 13.55 -16.13
C LEU A 58 -4.73 14.44 -14.89
N LEU A 59 -3.54 14.33 -14.31
CA LEU A 59 -3.03 15.21 -13.27
C LEU A 59 -1.96 16.14 -13.83
N VAL A 60 -1.68 17.22 -13.11
CA VAL A 60 -0.58 18.15 -13.40
C VAL A 60 0.56 17.96 -12.41
N ARG A 61 1.80 18.11 -12.87
CA ARG A 61 3.02 18.04 -12.08
C ARG A 61 3.85 19.30 -12.29
N GLN A 62 4.05 20.06 -11.23
CA GLN A 62 4.66 21.39 -11.25
C GLN A 62 5.74 21.50 -10.17
N PHE A 63 6.75 22.33 -10.38
CA PHE A 63 7.73 22.65 -9.34
C PHE A 63 7.16 23.72 -8.41
N ARG A 64 7.01 23.40 -7.12
CA ARG A 64 6.56 24.32 -6.08
C ARG A 64 7.74 24.73 -5.19
N PRO A 65 8.22 25.99 -5.25
CA PRO A 65 9.37 26.44 -4.46
C PRO A 65 9.20 26.25 -2.95
N ALA A 66 7.99 26.44 -2.41
CA ALA A 66 7.70 26.17 -1.00
C ALA A 66 7.99 24.72 -0.57
N MET A 67 7.72 23.74 -1.44
CA MET A 67 8.04 22.33 -1.18
C MET A 67 9.54 22.05 -1.21
N PHE A 68 10.25 22.61 -2.18
CA PHE A 68 11.72 22.53 -2.27
C PHE A 68 12.37 23.11 -1.00
N THR A 69 12.01 24.34 -0.63
CA THR A 69 12.52 25.03 0.57
C THR A 69 12.21 24.26 1.85
N SER A 70 10.95 23.86 2.05
CA SER A 70 10.49 23.10 3.23
C SER A 70 11.24 21.77 3.38
N THR A 71 11.42 21.03 2.29
CA THR A 71 12.11 19.73 2.33
C THR A 71 13.58 19.89 2.70
N ILE A 72 14.29 20.85 2.09
CA ILE A 72 15.72 21.07 2.32
C ILE A 72 16.01 21.56 3.74
N LEU A 73 15.15 22.41 4.31
CA LEU A 73 15.29 22.90 5.69
C LEU A 73 15.12 21.77 6.74
N LYS A 74 14.38 20.72 6.40
CA LYS A 74 14.19 19.52 7.23
C LYS A 74 15.35 18.53 7.15
N ASN A 75 16.33 18.74 6.28
CA ASN A 75 17.55 17.94 6.30
C ASN A 75 18.42 18.29 7.52
N LYS A 76 19.05 17.27 8.12
CA LYS A 76 19.87 17.43 9.32
C LYS A 76 21.06 18.37 9.09
N GLU A 77 21.64 18.40 7.89
CA GLU A 77 22.75 19.31 7.57
C GLU A 77 22.35 20.78 7.41
N ASN A 78 21.06 21.12 7.32
CA ASN A 78 20.56 22.49 7.14
C ASN A 78 19.79 23.03 8.34
N TYR A 79 19.49 22.21 9.34
CA TYR A 79 18.67 22.61 10.47
C TYR A 79 19.26 23.82 11.22
N GLY A 80 18.43 24.85 11.41
CA GLY A 80 18.79 26.08 12.13
C GLY A 80 19.76 27.01 11.39
N LYS A 81 20.19 26.70 10.15
CA LYS A 81 21.01 27.61 9.35
C LYS A 81 20.20 28.80 8.82
N ASP A 82 20.88 29.91 8.57
CA ASP A 82 20.29 30.96 7.73
C ASP A 82 20.19 30.47 6.27
N TYR A 83 19.26 31.08 5.53
CA TYR A 83 19.05 30.82 4.11
C TYR A 83 20.28 31.20 3.27
N SER A 84 21.14 32.11 3.74
CA SER A 84 22.44 32.42 3.12
C SER A 84 23.45 31.27 3.19
N ASP A 85 23.35 30.41 4.21
CA ASP A 85 24.36 29.40 4.55
C ASP A 85 24.01 28.01 3.98
N ILE A 86 22.83 27.91 3.36
CA ILE A 86 22.35 26.71 2.67
C ILE A 86 22.72 26.79 1.20
N LYS A 87 23.42 25.77 0.71
CA LYS A 87 23.81 25.66 -0.69
C LYS A 87 22.67 25.07 -1.53
N TRP A 88 21.67 25.89 -1.84
CA TRP A 88 20.47 25.46 -2.55
C TRP A 88 20.74 24.76 -3.90
N GLU A 89 21.80 25.17 -4.61
CA GLU A 89 22.25 24.60 -5.88
C GLU A 89 22.83 23.17 -5.76
N GLU A 90 23.13 22.69 -4.54
CA GLU A 90 23.59 21.31 -4.32
C GLU A 90 22.43 20.29 -4.35
N TYR A 91 21.18 20.72 -4.11
CA TYR A 91 20.01 19.85 -4.04
C TYR A 91 19.30 19.65 -5.38
N ASP A 92 18.65 18.49 -5.54
CA ASP A 92 17.85 18.17 -6.73
C ASP A 92 16.47 18.83 -6.65
N THR A 93 16.01 19.40 -7.78
CA THR A 93 14.66 19.97 -7.91
C THR A 93 13.52 18.98 -7.69
N GLU A 94 13.76 17.67 -7.81
CA GLU A 94 12.73 16.63 -7.70
C GLU A 94 11.91 16.72 -6.40
N CYS A 95 12.54 17.09 -5.27
CA CYS A 95 11.84 17.24 -3.99
C CYS A 95 10.83 18.41 -3.95
N GLY A 96 10.94 19.35 -4.88
CA GLY A 96 9.98 20.44 -5.06
C GLY A 96 8.82 20.11 -5.99
N TYR A 97 8.83 18.97 -6.70
CA TYR A 97 7.75 18.63 -7.64
C TYR A 97 6.58 17.94 -6.96
N THR A 98 5.41 18.52 -7.15
CA THR A 98 4.12 18.08 -6.60
C THR A 98 3.26 17.40 -7.66
N MET A 99 2.28 16.63 -7.21
CA MET A 99 1.24 16.02 -8.04
C MET A 99 -0.10 16.64 -7.68
N GLU A 100 -0.76 17.28 -8.63
CA GLU A 100 -1.88 18.19 -8.39
C GLU A 100 -3.03 17.95 -9.39
N LEU A 101 -4.20 18.48 -9.07
CA LEU A 101 -5.30 18.63 -10.04
C LEU A 101 -5.02 19.86 -10.90
N CYS A 102 -5.59 19.91 -12.11
CA CYS A 102 -5.62 21.13 -12.90
C CYS A 102 -6.33 22.23 -12.10
N ALA A 103 -5.73 23.40 -11.87
CA ALA A 103 -6.19 24.33 -10.82
C ALA A 103 -5.65 25.78 -10.91
N GLY A 104 -6.55 26.74 -11.10
CA GLY A 104 -6.24 28.17 -11.13
C GLY A 104 -6.78 28.98 -9.94
N LEU A 105 -6.36 30.24 -9.86
CA LEU A 105 -6.86 31.23 -8.90
C LEU A 105 -8.13 31.92 -9.43
N ILE A 106 -8.99 32.37 -8.51
CA ILE A 106 -10.12 33.24 -8.83
C ILE A 106 -9.65 34.68 -8.68
N ASP A 107 -9.02 35.20 -9.74
CA ASP A 107 -8.44 36.54 -9.81
C ASP A 107 -8.94 37.40 -11.00
N LYS A 108 -9.60 36.79 -11.98
CA LYS A 108 -10.25 37.45 -13.13
C LYS A 108 -11.62 38.02 -12.74
N GLU A 109 -11.80 39.34 -12.84
CA GLU A 109 -13.07 40.00 -12.51
C GLU A 109 -14.21 39.59 -13.47
N GLY A 110 -15.42 39.42 -12.92
CA GLY A 110 -16.63 39.14 -13.69
C GLY A 110 -16.83 37.68 -14.14
N LEU A 111 -15.80 36.83 -14.06
CA LEU A 111 -15.92 35.40 -14.36
C LEU A 111 -16.44 34.59 -13.17
N THR A 112 -17.25 33.59 -13.47
CA THR A 112 -17.67 32.57 -12.49
C THR A 112 -16.56 31.54 -12.25
N PRO A 113 -16.57 30.82 -11.11
CA PRO A 113 -15.63 29.72 -10.88
C PRO A 113 -15.69 28.63 -11.96
N GLU A 114 -16.84 28.42 -12.59
CA GLU A 114 -16.98 27.46 -13.68
C GLU A 114 -16.30 27.94 -14.97
N GLN A 115 -16.45 29.23 -15.32
CA GLN A 115 -15.75 29.85 -16.47
C GLN A 115 -14.23 29.83 -16.30
N ILE A 116 -13.73 30.15 -15.10
CA ILE A 116 -12.30 30.06 -14.80
C ILE A 116 -11.84 28.61 -14.96
N ALA A 117 -12.58 27.63 -14.39
CA ALA A 117 -12.24 26.22 -14.53
C ALA A 117 -12.22 25.71 -15.99
N PHE A 118 -13.00 26.30 -16.91
CA PHE A 118 -12.86 26.01 -18.35
C PHE A 118 -11.54 26.56 -18.93
N GLU A 119 -11.17 27.80 -18.59
CA GLU A 119 -9.92 28.43 -19.05
C GLU A 119 -8.67 27.67 -18.54
N GLU A 120 -8.65 27.24 -17.28
CA GLU A 120 -7.51 26.48 -16.71
C GLU A 120 -7.30 25.13 -17.41
N VAL A 121 -8.37 24.43 -17.81
CA VAL A 121 -8.25 23.14 -18.51
C VAL A 121 -7.71 23.33 -19.94
N GLU A 122 -8.04 24.44 -20.59
CA GLU A 122 -7.46 24.83 -21.88
C GLU A 122 -5.99 25.24 -21.73
N GLU A 123 -5.64 26.03 -20.71
CA GLU A 123 -4.30 26.58 -20.50
C GLU A 123 -3.28 25.56 -19.95
N GLU A 124 -3.61 24.86 -18.86
CA GLU A 124 -2.69 23.91 -18.23
C GLU A 124 -2.64 22.58 -18.98
N CYS A 125 -3.78 22.07 -19.45
CA CYS A 125 -3.90 20.71 -19.97
C CYS A 125 -4.03 20.62 -21.50
N GLY A 126 -4.49 21.69 -22.17
CA GLY A 126 -4.62 21.75 -23.63
C GLY A 126 -5.91 21.14 -24.19
N TYR A 127 -6.95 21.01 -23.36
CA TYR A 127 -8.24 20.42 -23.74
C TYR A 127 -9.36 21.44 -23.64
N LYS A 128 -10.27 21.44 -24.61
CA LYS A 128 -11.53 22.18 -24.55
C LYS A 128 -12.63 21.26 -24.03
N VAL A 129 -13.16 21.56 -22.86
CA VAL A 129 -14.28 20.81 -22.27
C VAL A 129 -15.55 21.64 -22.29
N ASP A 130 -16.68 21.03 -22.66
CA ASP A 130 -17.97 21.73 -22.81
C ASP A 130 -18.85 21.67 -21.56
N LYS A 131 -18.47 20.83 -20.59
CA LYS A 131 -19.26 20.57 -19.37
C LYS A 131 -18.37 20.23 -18.19
N LEU A 132 -18.59 20.94 -17.08
CA LEU A 132 -18.04 20.61 -15.76
C LEU A 132 -19.14 20.00 -14.88
N THR A 133 -18.76 19.03 -14.05
CA THR A 133 -19.62 18.48 -13.01
C THR A 133 -19.11 18.96 -11.65
N PRO A 134 -19.86 19.75 -10.87
CA PRO A 134 -19.42 20.17 -9.54
C PRO A 134 -19.31 18.97 -8.60
N ILE A 135 -18.19 18.86 -7.89
CA ILE A 135 -17.93 17.82 -6.89
C ILE A 135 -18.23 18.33 -5.48
N ALA A 136 -17.52 19.39 -5.07
CA ALA A 136 -17.58 19.96 -3.73
C ALA A 136 -16.96 21.37 -3.70
N THR A 137 -17.26 22.16 -2.67
CA THR A 137 -16.61 23.44 -2.39
C THR A 137 -15.98 23.41 -0.99
N PHE A 138 -14.65 23.53 -0.92
CA PHE A 138 -13.89 23.47 0.32
C PHE A 138 -13.65 24.85 0.93
N ILE A 139 -13.41 24.91 2.23
CA ILE A 139 -12.86 26.08 2.90
C ILE A 139 -11.34 25.93 2.99
N VAL A 140 -10.59 26.79 2.29
CA VAL A 140 -9.13 26.76 2.24
C VAL A 140 -8.52 27.83 3.15
N GLY A 141 -7.60 27.37 4.01
CA GLY A 141 -6.94 28.19 5.01
C GLY A 141 -7.93 28.70 6.06
N SER A 142 -8.70 27.83 6.72
CA SER A 142 -9.72 28.22 7.72
C SER A 142 -9.16 29.07 8.88
N HIS A 143 -7.90 28.88 9.25
CA HIS A 143 -7.20 29.67 10.27
C HIS A 143 -6.60 30.99 9.76
N GLN A 144 -6.48 31.18 8.45
CA GLN A 144 -5.71 32.29 7.84
C GLN A 144 -6.54 33.18 6.92
N SER A 145 -7.28 32.59 5.98
CA SER A 145 -7.89 33.30 4.83
C SER A 145 -9.38 33.04 4.65
N GLY A 146 -9.86 31.83 5.00
CA GLY A 146 -11.28 31.49 4.93
C GLY A 146 -11.90 31.46 3.52
N ASN A 147 -11.11 31.19 2.48
CA ASN A 147 -11.58 31.22 1.09
C ASN A 147 -12.28 29.93 0.65
N ALA A 148 -12.99 30.00 -0.47
CA ALA A 148 -13.51 28.84 -1.16
C ALA A 148 -12.50 28.27 -2.17
N GLN A 149 -12.43 26.94 -2.27
CA GLN A 149 -11.93 26.24 -3.47
C GLN A 149 -13.07 25.41 -4.07
N TYR A 150 -13.35 25.62 -5.36
CA TYR A 150 -14.39 24.90 -6.10
C TYR A 150 -13.78 23.73 -6.84
N LEU A 151 -14.22 22.51 -6.54
CA LEU A 151 -13.74 21.29 -7.19
C LEU A 151 -14.76 20.79 -8.22
N PHE A 152 -14.30 20.56 -9.44
CA PHE A 152 -15.07 20.06 -10.57
C PHE A 152 -14.51 18.74 -11.12
N TYR A 153 -15.30 18.10 -11.96
CA TYR A 153 -14.95 16.92 -12.76
C TYR A 153 -15.27 17.16 -14.25
N ALA A 154 -14.39 16.71 -15.15
CA ALA A 154 -14.67 16.66 -16.58
C ALA A 154 -14.08 15.40 -17.26
N GLU A 155 -14.72 15.00 -18.36
CA GLU A 155 -14.24 13.96 -19.28
C GLU A 155 -13.52 14.62 -20.46
N ILE A 156 -12.32 14.10 -20.76
CA ILE A 156 -11.51 14.47 -21.93
C ILE A 156 -11.31 13.26 -22.83
N ASP A 157 -10.95 13.55 -24.08
CA ASP A 157 -10.61 12.58 -25.12
C ASP A 157 -9.74 13.28 -26.18
N SER A 158 -9.24 12.51 -27.14
CA SER A 158 -8.39 13.00 -28.22
C SER A 158 -9.06 14.02 -29.15
N SER A 159 -10.41 14.03 -29.26
CA SER A 159 -11.15 15.01 -30.08
C SER A 159 -11.26 16.38 -29.41
N LYS A 160 -11.22 16.43 -28.07
CA LYS A 160 -11.24 17.66 -27.27
C LYS A 160 -9.87 18.35 -27.16
N LYS A 161 -8.80 17.73 -27.67
CA LYS A 161 -7.44 18.29 -27.58
C LYS A 161 -7.23 19.41 -28.59
N ILE A 162 -6.92 20.60 -28.10
CA ILE A 162 -6.73 21.82 -28.92
C ILE A 162 -5.30 22.37 -28.86
N SER A 163 -4.53 22.03 -27.82
CA SER A 163 -3.12 22.41 -27.70
C SER A 163 -2.34 21.37 -26.90
N GLU A 164 -1.07 21.66 -26.56
CA GLU A 164 -0.35 20.87 -25.56
C GLU A 164 -0.51 21.39 -24.12
N GLY A 165 -1.20 22.50 -23.90
CA GLY A 165 -1.24 23.18 -22.59
C GLY A 165 0.17 23.53 -22.08
N GLY A 166 0.36 23.46 -20.76
CA GLY A 166 1.63 23.70 -20.08
C GLY A 166 1.65 24.89 -19.11
N GLY A 167 0.56 25.65 -19.02
CA GLY A 167 0.42 26.83 -18.17
C GLY A 167 1.14 28.07 -18.72
N ASN A 168 0.93 29.23 -18.10
CA ASN A 168 1.53 30.47 -18.56
C ASN A 168 3.04 30.56 -18.27
N VAL A 169 3.84 30.39 -19.33
CA VAL A 169 5.31 30.51 -19.29
C VAL A 169 5.78 31.87 -18.78
N HIS A 170 5.00 32.95 -18.92
CA HIS A 170 5.37 34.26 -18.39
C HIS A 170 5.13 34.40 -16.87
N GLU A 171 4.18 33.67 -16.30
CA GLU A 171 3.83 33.78 -14.86
C GLU A 171 4.70 32.93 -13.95
N GLY A 172 5.50 32.03 -14.51
CA GLY A 172 6.43 31.20 -13.75
C GLY A 172 6.28 29.72 -14.03
N GLU A 173 5.19 29.34 -14.68
CA GLU A 173 4.70 27.99 -14.65
C GLU A 173 5.44 27.09 -15.63
N VAL A 174 5.64 25.85 -15.20
CA VAL A 174 6.26 24.76 -15.98
C VAL A 174 5.50 23.50 -15.59
N ILE A 175 4.35 23.33 -16.22
CA ILE A 175 3.43 22.24 -15.91
C ILE A 175 3.72 21.04 -16.82
N THR A 176 3.80 19.85 -16.22
CA THR A 176 3.93 18.59 -16.94
C THR A 176 2.72 17.70 -16.70
N LYS A 177 2.14 17.17 -17.77
CA LYS A 177 0.94 16.32 -17.76
C LYS A 177 1.29 14.90 -17.31
N VAL A 178 0.57 14.37 -16.31
CA VAL A 178 0.79 13.03 -15.76
C VAL A 178 -0.49 12.21 -15.85
N TYR A 179 -0.47 11.14 -16.64
CA TYR A 179 -1.59 10.22 -16.78
C TYR A 179 -1.54 9.12 -15.72
N VAL A 180 -2.56 9.08 -14.85
CA VAL A 180 -2.67 8.17 -13.71
C VAL A 180 -3.75 7.13 -14.00
N THR A 181 -3.39 5.84 -14.05
CA THR A 181 -4.37 4.76 -14.21
C THR A 181 -5.32 4.65 -13.02
N LEU A 182 -6.50 4.06 -13.24
CA LEU A 182 -7.45 3.72 -12.18
C LEU A 182 -6.81 2.89 -11.04
N GLU A 183 -5.83 2.03 -11.35
CA GLU A 183 -5.08 1.24 -10.36
C GLU A 183 -4.11 2.12 -9.54
N GLN A 184 -3.39 3.05 -10.18
CA GLN A 184 -2.52 4.00 -9.47
C GLN A 184 -3.33 4.99 -8.60
N ALA A 185 -4.44 5.54 -9.12
CA ALA A 185 -5.34 6.39 -8.34
C ALA A 185 -5.91 5.67 -7.11
N ARG A 186 -6.25 4.37 -7.26
CA ARG A 186 -6.64 3.51 -6.16
C ARG A 186 -5.51 3.37 -5.12
N HIS A 187 -4.27 3.19 -5.54
CA HIS A 187 -3.11 3.13 -4.62
C HIS A 187 -2.76 4.46 -3.94
N TYR A 188 -3.10 5.61 -4.54
CA TYR A 188 -2.92 6.91 -3.86
C TYR A 188 -3.92 7.12 -2.73
N VAL A 189 -5.18 6.68 -2.88
CA VAL A 189 -6.25 6.87 -1.87
C VAL A 189 -6.26 5.77 -0.81
N TYR A 190 -5.88 4.54 -1.16
CA TYR A 190 -6.00 3.39 -0.27
C TYR A 190 -4.65 2.75 0.00
N ALA A 191 -4.40 2.46 1.28
CA ALA A 191 -3.29 1.61 1.69
C ALA A 191 -3.31 0.29 0.89
N SER A 192 -2.16 -0.06 0.32
CA SER A 192 -1.98 -1.19 -0.60
C SER A 192 -0.90 -2.12 -0.07
N GLU A 193 -0.67 -3.27 -0.72
CA GLU A 193 0.39 -4.20 -0.33
C GLU A 193 1.80 -3.57 -0.35
N ASN A 194 1.98 -2.46 -1.08
CA ASN A 194 3.26 -1.75 -1.19
C ASN A 194 3.35 -0.49 -0.29
N ASN A 195 2.22 0.08 0.16
CA ASN A 195 2.18 1.32 0.96
C ASN A 195 1.22 1.15 2.15
N GLU A 196 1.72 1.28 3.39
CA GLU A 196 0.93 1.11 4.63
C GLU A 196 -0.18 2.18 4.84
N TYR A 197 -0.06 3.33 4.16
CA TYR A 197 -0.94 4.49 4.22
C TYR A 197 -1.07 5.17 2.84
N ALA A 198 -2.11 5.99 2.67
CA ALA A 198 -2.31 6.82 1.48
C ALA A 198 -1.21 7.91 1.42
N GLU A 199 -0.52 8.06 0.30
CA GLU A 199 0.55 9.05 0.20
C GLU A 199 0.56 9.68 -1.19
N ILE A 200 0.51 11.02 -1.22
CA ILE A 200 0.72 11.80 -2.43
C ILE A 200 1.52 13.05 -2.08
N ASN A 201 2.53 13.39 -2.89
CA ASN A 201 3.24 14.66 -2.76
C ASN A 201 2.40 15.79 -3.34
N GLY A 202 1.28 16.11 -2.70
CA GLY A 202 0.25 16.98 -3.25
C GLY A 202 -0.85 17.31 -2.23
N PRO A 203 -1.82 18.17 -2.60
CA PRO A 203 -2.84 18.63 -1.67
C PRO A 203 -3.88 17.55 -1.36
N PRO A 204 -4.50 17.59 -0.16
CA PRO A 204 -5.54 16.63 0.22
C PRO A 204 -6.74 16.60 -0.74
N GLY A 205 -6.96 17.66 -1.51
CA GLY A 205 -7.96 17.70 -2.58
C GLY A 205 -7.77 16.62 -3.66
N VAL A 206 -6.53 16.18 -3.95
CA VAL A 206 -6.29 15.10 -4.93
C VAL A 206 -6.79 13.76 -4.37
N LEU A 207 -6.49 13.45 -3.10
CA LEU A 207 -6.98 12.23 -2.45
C LEU A 207 -8.51 12.22 -2.38
N PHE A 208 -9.13 13.34 -2.02
CA PHE A 208 -10.58 13.47 -2.04
C PHE A 208 -11.17 13.31 -3.45
N ALA A 209 -10.59 13.90 -4.49
CA ALA A 209 -11.11 13.81 -5.85
C ALA A 209 -11.13 12.36 -6.37
N PHE A 210 -10.04 11.61 -6.18
CA PHE A 210 -10.01 10.18 -6.47
C PHE A 210 -10.97 9.37 -5.58
N GLN A 211 -11.09 9.71 -4.29
CA GLN A 211 -12.01 9.06 -3.38
C GLN A 211 -13.48 9.28 -3.79
N TRP A 212 -13.85 10.50 -4.17
CA TRP A 212 -15.15 10.81 -4.77
C TRP A 212 -15.39 9.97 -6.02
N TRP A 213 -14.41 9.84 -6.92
CA TRP A 213 -14.54 9.01 -8.12
C TRP A 213 -14.93 7.55 -7.79
N PHE A 214 -14.27 6.94 -6.81
CA PHE A 214 -14.56 5.56 -6.39
C PHE A 214 -15.81 5.43 -5.50
N LEU A 215 -16.38 6.54 -5.02
CA LEU A 215 -17.59 6.58 -4.19
C LEU A 215 -18.85 7.04 -4.94
N LYS A 216 -18.73 7.83 -6.01
CA LYS A 216 -19.85 8.57 -6.65
C LYS A 216 -21.07 7.71 -6.97
N ASP A 217 -20.88 6.46 -7.39
CA ASP A 217 -21.98 5.55 -7.71
C ASP A 217 -22.53 4.82 -6.48
N ARG A 218 -21.68 4.47 -5.51
CA ARG A 218 -22.14 3.97 -4.19
C ARG A 218 -22.93 5.03 -3.42
N LEU A 219 -22.56 6.30 -3.53
CA LEU A 219 -23.24 7.44 -2.90
C LEU A 219 -24.63 7.74 -3.47
N LYS A 220 -25.03 7.12 -4.59
CA LYS A 220 -26.41 7.12 -5.11
C LYS A 220 -27.26 6.00 -4.47
N MET A 221 -26.62 4.92 -4.02
CA MET A 221 -27.30 3.75 -3.43
C MET A 221 -27.38 3.81 -1.89
N LEU A 222 -26.55 4.64 -1.25
CA LEU A 222 -26.50 4.78 0.21
C LEU A 222 -27.43 5.88 0.76
N GLU A 223 -28.25 6.51 -0.09
CA GLU A 223 -29.16 7.60 0.29
C GLU A 223 -30.39 7.09 1.05
N ASN A 224 -30.25 7.01 2.37
CA ASN A 224 -31.35 6.72 3.30
C ASN A 224 -31.52 7.80 4.40
N SER A 225 -30.83 8.94 4.32
CA SER A 225 -30.92 10.00 5.33
C SER A 225 -30.88 11.41 4.76
N ASN A 226 -31.83 12.25 5.16
CA ASN A 226 -31.89 13.68 4.84
C ASN A 226 -31.05 14.52 5.82
N PHE A 227 -29.90 14.00 6.25
CA PHE A 227 -29.05 14.72 7.21
C PHE A 227 -28.42 15.96 6.56
N ASN A 228 -28.73 17.12 7.13
CA ASN A 228 -28.07 18.39 6.85
C ASN A 228 -27.38 18.87 8.12
N TRP A 229 -26.07 19.19 8.06
CA TRP A 229 -25.40 19.77 9.22
C TRP A 229 -25.82 21.23 9.38
N ILE A 230 -26.13 21.61 10.60
CA ILE A 230 -26.49 22.97 10.98
C ILE A 230 -25.54 23.35 12.12
N PRO A 231 -24.70 24.40 11.97
CA PRO A 231 -23.83 24.87 13.04
C PRO A 231 -24.60 25.17 14.33
N ARG A 232 -24.02 24.83 15.49
CA ARG A 232 -24.59 25.23 16.78
C ARG A 232 -24.58 26.75 16.93
N PRO A 233 -25.51 27.33 17.71
CA PRO A 233 -25.47 28.75 18.07
C PRO A 233 -24.12 29.15 18.65
N VAL A 234 -23.44 30.08 17.98
CA VAL A 234 -22.18 30.69 18.44
C VAL A 234 -22.42 32.15 18.82
N LYS A 235 -21.49 32.70 19.62
CA LYS A 235 -21.55 34.10 20.03
C LYS A 235 -21.31 35.02 18.83
N SER A 236 -21.97 36.17 18.80
CA SER A 236 -21.75 37.17 17.75
C SER A 236 -20.32 37.70 17.78
N VAL A 237 -19.78 37.99 16.60
CA VAL A 237 -18.49 38.64 16.43
C VAL A 237 -18.74 40.10 16.08
N SER A 238 -18.06 41.02 16.76
CA SER A 238 -18.16 42.46 16.54
C SER A 238 -16.78 43.09 16.42
N ASN A 239 -16.74 44.41 16.12
CA ASN A 239 -15.53 45.23 16.16
C ASN A 239 -14.33 44.68 15.34
N ILE A 240 -14.60 43.98 14.23
CA ILE A 240 -13.57 43.46 13.33
C ILE A 240 -12.79 44.63 12.71
N ARG A 241 -11.48 44.64 12.89
CA ARG A 241 -10.52 45.63 12.39
C ARG A 241 -9.28 44.93 11.87
N PHE A 242 -8.62 45.54 10.88
CA PHE A 242 -7.40 45.02 10.28
C PHE A 242 -6.26 46.06 10.39
N SER A 243 -5.04 45.59 10.62
CA SER A 243 -3.82 46.38 10.53
C SER A 243 -2.81 45.72 9.59
N SER A 244 -2.20 46.51 8.71
CA SER A 244 -0.98 46.12 7.97
C SER A 244 0.31 46.38 8.74
N GLU A 245 0.23 47.19 9.80
CA GLU A 245 1.34 47.53 10.69
C GLU A 245 1.21 46.69 11.97
N PHE A 246 1.93 45.57 11.99
CA PHE A 246 1.99 44.65 13.12
C PHE A 246 3.35 43.93 13.13
N ASP A 247 3.71 43.39 14.28
CA ASP A 247 4.89 42.53 14.40
C ASP A 247 4.64 41.21 13.68
N LYS A 248 5.25 41.05 12.49
CA LYS A 248 5.17 39.83 11.69
C LYS A 248 5.87 38.62 12.33
N THR A 249 6.70 38.82 13.35
CA THR A 249 7.37 37.73 14.09
C THR A 249 6.50 37.12 15.19
N LYS A 250 5.48 37.86 15.64
CA LYS A 250 4.43 37.40 16.59
C LYS A 250 3.63 36.20 16.07
N TYR A 251 3.56 36.03 14.75
CA TYR A 251 2.74 35.03 14.07
C TYR A 251 3.59 34.04 13.28
N GLY A 252 3.05 32.83 13.06
CA GLY A 252 3.75 31.78 12.32
C GLY A 252 3.92 32.08 10.83
N TYR A 253 3.15 33.03 10.30
CA TYR A 253 3.17 33.43 8.90
C TYR A 253 4.24 34.51 8.63
N ASN A 254 5.46 34.08 8.33
CA ASN A 254 6.54 34.97 7.89
C ASN A 254 6.81 34.82 6.37
N PRO A 255 6.22 35.69 5.52
CA PRO A 255 6.36 35.57 4.08
C PRO A 255 7.79 35.89 3.60
N LYS A 256 8.29 35.08 2.68
CA LYS A 256 9.58 35.25 1.98
C LYS A 256 9.34 35.15 0.47
N ARG A 257 10.02 35.98 -0.31
CA ARG A 257 10.12 35.84 -1.76
C ARG A 257 11.42 35.14 -2.10
N MET A 258 11.31 33.96 -2.71
CA MET A 258 12.44 33.22 -3.27
C MET A 258 12.66 33.68 -4.71
N ASN A 259 13.85 34.14 -5.04
CA ASN A 259 14.29 34.36 -6.43
C ASN A 259 15.20 33.19 -6.82
N PHE A 260 15.01 32.64 -8.01
CA PHE A 260 15.78 31.49 -8.49
C PHE A 260 15.82 31.46 -10.02
N THR A 261 16.69 30.62 -10.57
CA THR A 261 16.76 30.31 -12.01
C THR A 261 16.52 28.82 -12.19
N ILE A 262 15.59 28.45 -13.07
CA ILE A 262 15.30 27.06 -13.46
C ILE A 262 15.20 26.99 -15.00
N ASN A 263 15.84 25.99 -15.62
CA ASN A 263 15.93 25.86 -17.08
C ASN A 263 16.39 27.15 -17.79
N GLY A 264 17.36 27.86 -17.18
CA GLY A 264 17.84 29.17 -17.64
C GLY A 264 16.89 30.37 -17.45
N ILE A 265 15.64 30.19 -17.00
CA ILE A 265 14.67 31.27 -16.80
C ILE A 265 14.70 31.75 -15.34
N LYS A 266 14.83 33.08 -15.13
CA LYS A 266 14.72 33.70 -13.80
C LYS A 266 13.25 33.76 -13.37
N ARG A 267 12.97 33.28 -12.16
CA ARG A 267 11.64 33.20 -11.54
C ARG A 267 11.66 33.80 -10.14
N THR A 268 10.50 34.23 -9.67
CA THR A 268 10.26 34.66 -8.29
C THR A 268 9.03 33.95 -7.74
N TRP A 269 9.01 33.64 -6.45
CA TRP A 269 7.87 32.96 -5.81
C TRP A 269 7.70 33.40 -4.36
N ASP A 270 6.47 33.65 -3.95
CA ASP A 270 6.13 34.12 -2.60
C ASP A 270 5.64 32.95 -1.75
N LEU A 271 6.40 32.59 -0.71
CA LEU A 271 6.14 31.47 0.18
C LEU A 271 6.07 31.92 1.64
N ALA A 272 5.43 31.14 2.50
CA ALA A 272 5.31 31.37 3.93
C ALA A 272 5.26 30.00 4.62
N LEU A 273 6.44 29.51 5.00
CA LEU A 273 6.61 28.17 5.55
C LEU A 273 5.80 27.99 6.83
N CYS A 274 5.20 26.82 6.97
CA CYS A 274 4.51 26.41 8.19
C CYS A 274 5.18 25.13 8.74
N PRO A 275 5.18 24.92 10.07
CA PRO A 275 5.58 23.64 10.64
C PRO A 275 4.66 22.53 10.14
N SER A 276 5.18 21.30 10.09
CA SER A 276 4.38 20.12 9.76
C SER A 276 3.22 19.94 10.75
N SER A 277 2.20 19.17 10.39
CA SER A 277 1.05 18.92 11.26
C SER A 277 0.70 17.44 11.38
N ALA A 278 0.01 17.09 12.46
CA ALA A 278 -0.60 15.79 12.67
C ALA A 278 -2.10 15.99 12.95
N ALA A 279 -2.96 15.35 12.17
CA ALA A 279 -4.41 15.45 12.27
C ALA A 279 -5.02 14.09 12.65
N ALA A 280 -6.11 14.09 13.43
CA ALA A 280 -6.85 12.89 13.77
C ALA A 280 -8.22 12.84 13.07
N ILE A 281 -8.48 11.74 12.37
CA ILE A 281 -9.85 11.24 12.19
C ILE A 281 -10.24 10.56 13.51
N LEU A 282 -11.07 11.25 14.28
CA LEU A 282 -11.65 10.72 15.51
C LEU A 282 -12.94 9.97 15.19
N ILE A 283 -13.07 8.73 15.66
CA ILE A 283 -14.31 7.97 15.58
C ILE A 283 -14.69 7.42 16.96
N ASP A 284 -15.99 7.22 17.18
CA ASP A 284 -16.53 6.39 18.25
C ASP A 284 -17.02 5.08 17.61
N SER A 285 -16.21 4.02 17.75
CA SER A 285 -16.50 2.73 17.12
C SER A 285 -17.72 2.00 17.68
N GLU A 286 -18.10 2.31 18.92
CA GLU A 286 -19.20 1.66 19.62
C GLU A 286 -20.52 2.32 19.22
N LYS A 287 -20.53 3.64 19.06
CA LYS A 287 -21.70 4.42 18.61
C LYS A 287 -21.81 4.53 17.09
N ARG A 288 -20.75 4.20 16.34
CA ARG A 288 -20.63 4.34 14.88
C ARG A 288 -20.77 5.81 14.45
N GLU A 289 -19.96 6.67 15.07
CA GLU A 289 -19.95 8.12 14.86
C GLU A 289 -18.57 8.61 14.41
N LEU A 290 -18.55 9.54 13.45
CA LEU A 290 -17.40 10.38 13.13
C LEU A 290 -17.45 11.61 14.04
N ILE A 291 -16.32 11.94 14.66
CA ILE A 291 -16.20 13.09 15.55
C ILE A 291 -15.35 14.16 14.86
N LEU A 292 -15.92 15.34 14.69
CA LEU A 292 -15.25 16.52 14.14
C LEU A 292 -15.31 17.64 15.18
N LEU A 293 -14.33 18.54 15.20
CA LEU A 293 -14.44 19.77 15.99
C LEU A 293 -15.27 20.78 15.22
N GLU A 294 -16.20 21.44 15.89
CA GLU A 294 -16.99 22.53 15.33
C GLU A 294 -16.49 23.85 15.90
N LEU A 295 -15.85 24.66 15.07
CA LEU A 295 -15.05 25.80 15.51
C LEU A 295 -15.45 27.08 14.80
N GLN A 296 -15.66 28.15 15.56
CA GLN A 296 -15.92 29.48 15.02
C GLN A 296 -14.60 30.09 14.51
N ARG A 297 -14.46 30.21 13.19
CA ARG A 297 -13.33 30.81 12.49
C ARG A 297 -13.72 32.17 11.95
N VAL A 298 -13.32 33.24 12.64
CA VAL A 298 -13.59 34.62 12.19
C VAL A 298 -12.96 34.88 10.81
N GLN A 299 -11.83 34.24 10.49
CA GLN A 299 -11.22 34.28 9.16
C GLN A 299 -12.14 33.71 8.06
N VAL A 300 -12.94 32.68 8.37
CA VAL A 300 -13.95 32.10 7.46
C VAL A 300 -15.14 33.02 7.28
N LEU A 301 -15.59 33.66 8.37
CA LEU A 301 -16.64 34.68 8.30
C LEU A 301 -16.23 35.83 7.37
N VAL A 302 -15.05 36.40 7.59
CA VAL A 302 -14.48 37.47 6.76
C VAL A 302 -14.27 37.02 5.31
N GLY A 303 -13.74 35.80 5.10
CA GLY A 303 -13.52 35.22 3.77
C GLY A 303 -14.81 35.04 2.97
N LYS A 304 -15.88 34.51 3.59
CA LYS A 304 -17.21 34.39 2.97
C LYS A 304 -17.79 35.75 2.60
N LEU A 305 -17.79 36.70 3.53
CA LEU A 305 -18.36 38.04 3.31
C LEU A 305 -17.63 38.83 2.23
N ARG A 306 -16.30 38.71 2.11
CA ARG A 306 -15.52 39.31 1.03
C ARG A 306 -15.91 38.74 -0.34
N ASN A 307 -16.27 37.47 -0.39
CA ASN A 307 -16.65 36.77 -1.63
C ASN A 307 -18.17 36.82 -1.90
N ALA A 308 -18.96 37.49 -1.05
CA ALA A 308 -20.39 37.73 -1.26
C ALA A 308 -20.59 38.74 -2.41
N LYS A 309 -21.65 38.55 -3.22
CA LYS A 309 -21.84 39.28 -4.49
C LYS A 309 -21.85 40.80 -4.32
N GLU A 310 -22.43 41.27 -3.22
CA GLU A 310 -22.54 42.67 -2.83
C GLU A 310 -21.22 43.30 -2.36
N ASN A 311 -20.17 42.51 -2.14
CA ASN A 311 -18.86 42.92 -1.61
C ASN A 311 -17.69 42.63 -2.55
N ILE A 312 -17.92 42.01 -3.71
CA ILE A 312 -16.90 41.85 -4.75
C ILE A 312 -16.35 43.25 -5.13
N GLY A 313 -15.03 43.37 -5.21
CA GLY A 313 -14.33 44.64 -5.51
C GLY A 313 -14.23 45.63 -4.34
N LYS A 314 -14.86 45.38 -3.18
CA LYS A 314 -14.73 46.23 -1.99
C LYS A 314 -13.42 45.99 -1.24
N SER A 315 -12.86 47.06 -0.66
CA SER A 315 -11.78 46.92 0.32
C SER A 315 -12.34 46.35 1.64
N LEU A 316 -11.51 45.66 2.43
CA LEU A 316 -11.94 45.05 3.70
C LEU A 316 -12.57 46.08 4.65
N GLU A 317 -12.04 47.29 4.65
CA GLU A 317 -12.44 48.41 5.51
C GLU A 317 -13.82 48.98 5.13
N SER A 318 -14.32 48.64 3.93
CA SER A 318 -15.63 49.04 3.41
C SER A 318 -16.70 47.93 3.47
N ILE A 319 -16.35 46.76 4.02
CA ILE A 319 -17.30 45.66 4.25
C ILE A 319 -17.92 45.81 5.64
N ASP A 320 -19.25 45.84 5.69
CA ASP A 320 -20.01 45.91 6.93
C ASP A 320 -20.14 44.50 7.56
N PHE A 321 -19.17 44.16 8.40
CA PHE A 321 -19.16 42.88 9.13
C PHE A 321 -20.25 42.79 10.23
N THR A 322 -20.95 43.88 10.59
CA THR A 322 -21.95 43.85 11.68
C THR A 322 -23.23 43.10 11.29
N LYS A 323 -23.49 42.97 9.99
CA LYS A 323 -24.63 42.23 9.41
C LYS A 323 -24.36 40.74 9.22
N ALA A 324 -23.15 40.28 9.54
CA ALA A 324 -22.71 38.92 9.32
C ALA A 324 -23.47 37.93 10.21
N ASN A 325 -23.97 36.83 9.64
CA ASN A 325 -24.44 35.70 10.43
C ASN A 325 -23.22 34.97 11.01
N PRO A 326 -22.99 34.97 12.34
CA PRO A 326 -21.78 34.39 12.93
C PRO A 326 -21.66 32.88 12.72
N LEU A 327 -22.77 32.19 12.40
CA LEU A 327 -22.80 30.77 12.01
C LEU A 327 -22.05 30.51 10.70
N GLU A 328 -21.93 31.49 9.81
CA GLU A 328 -21.19 31.32 8.55
C GLU A 328 -19.68 31.16 8.78
N GLY A 329 -19.17 31.67 9.89
CA GLY A 329 -17.79 31.46 10.32
C GLY A 329 -17.52 30.09 10.93
N VAL A 330 -18.54 29.27 11.18
CA VAL A 330 -18.37 27.96 11.82
C VAL A 330 -17.94 26.91 10.80
N THR A 331 -16.96 26.09 11.18
CA THR A 331 -16.43 25.00 10.36
C THR A 331 -16.31 23.72 11.15
N LEU A 332 -16.48 22.59 10.45
CA LEU A 332 -16.03 21.28 10.90
C LEU A 332 -14.54 21.14 10.57
N GLU A 333 -13.73 20.70 11.55
CA GLU A 333 -12.29 20.52 11.43
C GLU A 333 -11.83 19.20 12.09
N LEU A 334 -10.72 18.63 11.60
CA LEU A 334 -10.02 17.54 12.29
C LEU A 334 -9.23 18.09 13.48
N VAL A 335 -9.14 17.34 14.59
CA VAL A 335 -8.19 17.68 15.66
C VAL A 335 -6.78 17.69 15.08
N THR A 336 -6.11 18.84 15.11
CA THR A 336 -4.83 19.04 14.42
C THR A 336 -3.79 19.66 15.35
N ALA A 337 -2.70 18.93 15.58
CA ALA A 337 -1.53 19.39 16.33
C ALA A 337 -0.44 19.92 15.38
N LYS A 338 0.27 20.97 15.80
CA LYS A 338 1.54 21.35 15.17
C LYS A 338 2.63 20.34 15.55
N VAL A 339 3.46 19.98 14.59
CA VAL A 339 4.59 19.06 14.73
C VAL A 339 5.87 19.86 14.43
N PRO A 340 6.66 20.21 15.45
CA PRO A 340 7.99 20.77 15.27
C PRO A 340 8.89 19.81 14.48
N ASP A 341 9.87 20.34 13.77
CA ASP A 341 10.75 19.50 12.95
C ASP A 341 11.52 18.47 13.82
N PHE A 342 11.73 17.28 13.24
CA PHE A 342 12.32 16.10 13.89
C PHE A 342 11.53 15.47 15.06
N GLU A 343 10.41 16.05 15.48
CA GLU A 343 9.53 15.41 16.47
C GLU A 343 8.55 14.42 15.83
N ASP A 344 8.17 13.38 16.58
CA ASP A 344 7.26 12.33 16.11
C ASP A 344 5.82 12.89 15.99
N PRO A 345 5.22 12.90 14.78
CA PRO A 345 3.84 13.37 14.58
C PRO A 345 2.81 12.61 15.43
N GLN A 346 3.04 11.32 15.68
CA GLN A 346 2.14 10.46 16.44
C GLN A 346 2.14 10.83 17.94
N ILE A 347 3.33 11.11 18.49
CA ILE A 347 3.49 11.54 19.89
C ILE A 347 2.85 12.91 20.09
N LYS A 348 3.09 13.87 19.19
CA LYS A 348 2.49 15.21 19.27
C LYS A 348 0.96 15.18 19.19
N LEU A 349 0.41 14.36 18.28
CA LEU A 349 -1.03 14.20 18.17
C LEU A 349 -1.64 13.65 19.46
N LYS A 350 -1.01 12.62 20.06
CA LYS A 350 -1.45 12.05 21.33
C LYS A 350 -1.44 13.08 22.46
N GLN A 351 -0.32 13.81 22.64
CA GLN A 351 -0.20 14.86 23.66
C GLN A 351 -1.26 15.96 23.49
N HIS A 352 -1.56 16.36 22.26
CA HIS A 352 -2.59 17.35 21.98
C HIS A 352 -4.01 16.83 22.27
N LEU A 353 -4.33 15.59 21.87
CA LEU A 353 -5.59 14.93 22.18
C LEU A 353 -5.85 14.84 23.69
N GLU A 354 -4.83 14.46 24.46
CA GLU A 354 -4.89 14.41 25.93
C GLU A 354 -5.12 15.80 26.53
N THR A 355 -4.46 16.83 25.99
CA THR A 355 -4.60 18.23 26.43
C THR A 355 -6.03 18.77 26.22
N ILE A 356 -6.70 18.38 25.13
CA ILE A 356 -8.09 18.77 24.85
C ILE A 356 -9.12 17.77 25.43
N GLY A 357 -8.72 16.87 26.32
CA GLY A 357 -9.63 16.03 27.11
C GLY A 357 -9.95 14.64 26.57
N TYR A 358 -9.40 14.24 25.41
CA TYR A 358 -9.50 12.85 24.95
C TYR A 358 -8.52 11.98 25.73
N LYS A 359 -9.02 11.24 26.73
CA LYS A 359 -8.26 10.28 27.54
C LYS A 359 -8.19 8.90 26.87
N ASP A 360 -7.28 8.06 27.35
CA ASP A 360 -7.11 6.66 26.94
C ASP A 360 -6.93 6.44 25.43
N VAL A 361 -6.25 7.39 24.76
CA VAL A 361 -5.89 7.31 23.33
C VAL A 361 -4.92 6.15 23.09
N LYS A 362 -5.50 4.99 22.76
CA LYS A 362 -4.78 3.76 22.38
C LYS A 362 -4.44 3.81 20.89
N ASN A 363 -3.21 3.40 20.55
CA ASN A 363 -2.69 3.11 19.21
C ASN A 363 -3.40 3.83 18.06
N SER A 364 -2.98 5.07 17.77
CA SER A 364 -3.34 5.72 16.51
C SER A 364 -2.65 5.03 15.32
N LYS A 365 -3.29 4.99 14.16
CA LYS A 365 -2.68 4.46 12.91
C LYS A 365 -2.55 5.58 11.88
N LEU A 366 -1.36 5.77 11.32
CA LEU A 366 -1.18 6.64 10.16
C LEU A 366 -1.99 6.08 8.98
N ILE A 367 -2.82 6.92 8.36
CA ILE A 367 -3.69 6.56 7.24
C ILE A 367 -3.44 7.42 6.00
N ALA A 368 -2.93 8.64 6.14
CA ALA A 368 -2.50 9.45 5.00
C ALA A 368 -1.34 10.39 5.31
N LYS A 369 -0.56 10.73 4.27
CA LYS A 369 0.30 11.91 4.23
C LYS A 369 -0.03 12.76 3.00
N VAL A 370 -0.14 14.07 3.21
CA VAL A 370 -0.50 15.08 2.21
C VAL A 370 0.25 16.39 2.48
N VAL A 371 0.22 17.32 1.52
CA VAL A 371 0.80 18.66 1.62
C VAL A 371 -0.32 19.72 1.52
N PRO A 372 -0.88 20.23 2.63
CA PRO A 372 -2.01 21.16 2.58
C PRO A 372 -1.76 22.45 1.80
N GLY A 373 -0.56 23.03 1.92
CA GLY A 373 -0.19 24.30 1.29
C GLY A 373 0.97 24.18 0.29
N ILE A 374 0.84 23.28 -0.69
CA ILE A 374 1.78 23.06 -1.81
C ILE A 374 2.45 24.34 -2.36
N GLY A 375 1.65 25.37 -2.70
CA GLY A 375 2.14 26.60 -3.30
C GLY A 375 2.70 27.65 -2.32
N GLN A 376 2.60 27.45 -1.00
CA GLN A 376 2.91 28.50 -0.01
C GLN A 376 3.74 28.02 1.18
N SER A 377 3.33 26.95 1.86
CA SER A 377 3.96 26.49 3.11
C SER A 377 4.86 25.27 2.93
N GLY A 378 4.53 24.38 2.00
CA GLY A 378 5.22 23.10 1.82
C GLY A 378 5.19 22.21 3.08
N ASP A 379 4.22 22.40 3.98
CA ASP A 379 4.09 21.62 5.21
C ASP A 379 3.53 20.22 4.94
N THR A 380 3.95 19.23 5.73
CA THR A 380 3.44 17.87 5.63
C THR A 380 2.40 17.64 6.71
N GLN A 381 1.19 17.23 6.31
CA GLN A 381 0.14 16.81 7.25
C GLN A 381 0.07 15.29 7.31
N HIS A 382 0.25 14.75 8.51
CA HIS A 382 0.13 13.34 8.84
C HIS A 382 -1.27 13.08 9.39
N ILE A 383 -2.11 12.35 8.67
CA ILE A 383 -3.48 12.05 9.11
C ILE A 383 -3.50 10.66 9.74
N PHE A 384 -3.95 10.58 10.98
CA PHE A 384 -4.08 9.37 11.77
C PHE A 384 -5.54 9.02 12.03
N LEU A 385 -5.86 7.72 12.10
CA LEU A 385 -7.12 7.21 12.62
C LEU A 385 -6.99 6.94 14.12
N VAL A 386 -7.98 7.37 14.90
CA VAL A 386 -8.03 7.20 16.36
C VAL A 386 -9.47 6.85 16.80
N ASP A 387 -9.63 5.79 17.58
CA ASP A 387 -10.92 5.43 18.21
C ASP A 387 -10.96 5.96 19.64
N VAL A 388 -11.89 6.88 19.92
CA VAL A 388 -12.00 7.66 21.16
C VAL A 388 -13.32 7.32 21.86
N LYS A 389 -13.34 6.16 22.51
CA LYS A 389 -14.53 5.58 23.12
C LYS A 389 -15.04 6.39 24.31
N ASN A 390 -16.28 6.87 24.21
CA ASN A 390 -17.02 7.52 25.31
C ASN A 390 -16.36 8.76 25.94
N SER A 391 -15.33 9.34 25.34
CA SER A 391 -14.78 10.65 25.71
C SER A 391 -15.51 11.77 24.96
N GLN A 392 -15.85 12.85 25.67
CA GLN A 392 -16.55 14.01 25.09
C GLN A 392 -15.76 15.30 25.31
N ASN A 393 -15.55 16.06 24.24
CA ASN A 393 -15.06 17.44 24.24
C ASN A 393 -16.23 18.41 24.02
N GLN A 394 -16.21 19.59 24.65
CA GLN A 394 -17.29 20.59 24.56
C GLN A 394 -17.58 21.09 23.14
N ASN A 395 -16.56 21.11 22.26
CA ASN A 395 -16.65 21.61 20.90
C ASN A 395 -16.76 20.50 19.84
N GLU A 396 -16.97 19.24 20.24
CA GLU A 396 -17.13 18.15 19.28
C GLU A 396 -18.54 18.12 18.68
N THR A 397 -18.64 17.72 17.41
CA THR A 397 -19.88 17.40 16.71
C THR A 397 -19.78 15.94 16.26
N ARG A 398 -20.70 15.12 16.78
CA ARG A 398 -20.79 13.67 16.51
C ARG A 398 -21.76 13.43 15.37
N ILE A 399 -21.27 12.77 14.32
CA ILE A 399 -22.03 12.54 13.09
C ILE A 399 -22.15 11.03 12.89
N PRO A 400 -23.37 10.46 13.03
CA PRO A 400 -23.58 9.05 12.76
C PRO A 400 -23.08 8.67 11.37
N PHE A 401 -22.44 7.51 11.23
CA PHE A 401 -21.91 7.07 9.93
C PHE A 401 -23.00 7.00 8.81
N SER A 402 -24.29 6.97 9.16
CA SER A 402 -25.43 6.93 8.23
C SER A 402 -25.80 8.30 7.66
N ALA A 403 -25.32 9.37 8.32
CA ALA A 403 -25.42 10.75 7.87
C ALA A 403 -24.23 11.16 6.98
N LEU A 404 -23.13 10.39 6.97
CA LEU A 404 -21.92 10.73 6.22
C LEU A 404 -22.11 10.82 4.70
N PRO A 405 -22.88 9.96 4.01
CA PRO A 405 -23.14 10.13 2.58
C PRO A 405 -23.78 11.48 2.23
N SER A 406 -24.65 11.98 3.12
CA SER A 406 -25.36 13.26 2.96
C SER A 406 -24.48 14.45 3.35
N LEU A 407 -23.61 14.29 4.36
CA LEU A 407 -22.58 15.28 4.72
C LEU A 407 -21.51 15.42 3.64
N PHE A 408 -21.07 14.31 3.02
CA PHE A 408 -20.03 14.29 1.99
C PHE A 408 -20.38 15.12 0.73
N LYS A 409 -21.68 15.39 0.52
CA LYS A 409 -22.22 16.23 -0.57
C LYS A 409 -22.45 17.69 -0.16
N GLN A 410 -22.37 18.04 1.12
CA GLN A 410 -22.58 19.42 1.59
C GLN A 410 -21.35 20.27 1.31
N ASN A 411 -21.57 21.49 0.81
CA ASN A 411 -20.52 22.45 0.49
C ASN A 411 -20.15 23.31 1.71
N LEU A 412 -18.93 23.82 1.72
CA LEU A 412 -18.42 24.78 2.71
C LEU A 412 -18.53 24.31 4.18
N ILE A 413 -18.52 23.00 4.43
CA ILE A 413 -18.51 22.45 5.80
C ILE A 413 -17.13 22.56 6.48
N GLY A 414 -16.04 22.58 5.71
CA GLY A 414 -14.68 22.57 6.24
C GLY A 414 -13.58 22.47 5.18
N PRO A 415 -12.31 22.24 5.60
CA PRO A 415 -11.18 22.04 4.70
C PRO A 415 -11.15 20.66 4.00
N PRO A 416 -10.38 20.49 2.90
CA PRO A 416 -10.43 19.27 2.06
C PRO A 416 -10.07 17.97 2.81
N ASN A 417 -9.25 18.06 3.86
CA ASN A 417 -8.91 16.91 4.71
C ASN A 417 -10.10 16.38 5.53
N VAL A 418 -11.10 17.22 5.86
CA VAL A 418 -12.36 16.81 6.50
C VAL A 418 -13.21 16.02 5.51
N TYR A 419 -13.31 16.46 4.26
CA TYR A 419 -13.99 15.73 3.21
C TYR A 419 -13.32 14.37 2.92
N TYR A 420 -11.97 14.34 2.84
CA TYR A 420 -11.21 13.09 2.76
C TYR A 420 -11.47 12.17 3.96
N ALA A 421 -11.60 12.73 5.17
CA ALA A 421 -11.90 11.95 6.37
C ALA A 421 -13.32 11.34 6.33
N ILE A 422 -14.33 12.11 5.92
CA ILE A 422 -15.70 11.62 5.74
C ILE A 422 -15.72 10.48 4.71
N GLY A 423 -15.10 10.67 3.54
CA GLY A 423 -15.04 9.64 2.50
C GLY A 423 -14.20 8.43 2.91
N PHE A 424 -13.14 8.60 3.70
CA PHE A 424 -12.35 7.49 4.23
C PHE A 424 -13.20 6.59 5.13
N VAL A 425 -14.06 7.19 5.95
CA VAL A 425 -14.98 6.50 6.86
C VAL A 425 -16.14 5.86 6.08
N ILE A 426 -16.64 6.47 5.00
CA ILE A 426 -17.63 5.85 4.10
C ILE A 426 -17.03 4.65 3.33
N ASP A 427 -15.78 4.75 2.88
CA ASP A 427 -15.23 3.80 1.92
C ASP A 427 -14.87 2.43 2.50
N GLN A 428 -14.50 2.36 3.79
CA GLN A 428 -14.13 1.10 4.46
C GLN A 428 -15.22 0.04 4.22
N LYS A 429 -14.96 -0.88 3.27
CA LYS A 429 -15.97 -1.78 2.68
C LYS A 429 -16.78 -2.48 3.76
N ASP A 430 -18.07 -2.18 3.81
CA ASP A 430 -18.97 -2.42 4.94
C ASP A 430 -18.60 -1.68 6.23
N TYR A 431 -19.65 -1.07 6.80
CA TYR A 431 -19.75 -0.64 8.19
C TYR A 431 -19.16 -1.61 9.23
N PHE A 432 -19.10 -2.90 8.92
CA PHE A 432 -18.53 -3.96 9.77
C PHE A 432 -17.00 -4.08 9.65
N SER A 433 -16.38 -3.66 8.54
CA SER A 433 -14.93 -3.66 8.35
C SER A 433 -14.23 -2.51 9.06
N MET A 434 -14.91 -1.38 9.28
CA MET A 434 -14.37 -0.34 10.14
C MET A 434 -14.18 -0.85 11.57
N ILE A 435 -15.12 -1.66 12.08
CA ILE A 435 -14.96 -2.39 13.34
C ILE A 435 -13.72 -3.32 13.27
N ARG A 436 -13.37 -3.88 12.10
CA ARG A 436 -12.18 -4.72 11.87
C ARG A 436 -10.86 -3.92 11.90
N VAL A 437 -10.85 -2.69 11.34
CA VAL A 437 -9.70 -1.76 11.43
C VAL A 437 -9.51 -1.28 12.87
N ILE A 438 -10.58 -0.84 13.53
CA ILE A 438 -10.60 -0.47 14.96
C ILE A 438 -10.19 -1.65 15.85
N ARG A 439 -10.66 -2.86 15.54
CA ARG A 439 -10.23 -4.10 16.19
C ARG A 439 -8.75 -4.39 16.01
N CYS A 440 -8.13 -3.91 14.94
CA CYS A 440 -6.68 -3.94 14.76
C CYS A 440 -5.96 -2.89 15.62
N LEU A 441 -6.58 -1.73 15.89
CA LEU A 441 -6.09 -0.73 16.85
C LEU A 441 -6.25 -1.19 18.32
N ILE A 442 -7.31 -1.94 18.62
CA ILE A 442 -7.75 -2.34 19.97
C ILE A 442 -7.45 -3.82 20.31
N GLY A 443 -6.90 -4.59 19.37
CA GLY A 443 -6.49 -5.99 19.59
C GLY A 443 -7.62 -7.02 19.76
N LYS A 444 -8.88 -6.68 19.44
CA LYS A 444 -10.04 -7.60 19.50
C LYS A 444 -10.39 -8.16 18.11
N ARG A 445 -11.35 -9.11 18.01
CA ARG A 445 -11.80 -9.72 16.73
C ARG A 445 -13.33 -9.85 16.70
N CYS A 446 -13.93 -9.75 15.51
CA CYS A 446 -15.05 -10.50 14.87
C CYS A 446 -14.96 -10.07 13.36
N CYS A 447 -15.42 -10.78 12.31
CA CYS A 447 -16.67 -11.54 12.10
C CYS A 447 -17.93 -10.65 12.26
N SER A 448 -19.02 -10.79 11.52
CA SER A 448 -19.29 -11.34 10.17
C SER A 448 -20.74 -10.96 9.87
N SER A 449 -21.07 -10.52 8.66
CA SER A 449 -22.44 -10.42 8.16
C SER A 449 -22.51 -11.05 6.77
N ASN A 450 -23.59 -11.78 6.52
CA ASN A 450 -23.68 -12.73 5.40
C ASN A 450 -24.00 -12.07 4.05
N PRO A 451 -23.74 -12.77 2.92
CA PRO A 451 -23.96 -12.24 1.58
C PRO A 451 -25.44 -12.09 1.24
N LEU A 452 -25.73 -11.14 0.34
CA LEU A 452 -26.94 -11.17 -0.49
C LEU A 452 -26.91 -12.42 -1.40
N PRO A 453 -28.08 -12.95 -1.84
CA PRO A 453 -28.12 -14.18 -2.63
C PRO A 453 -27.45 -13.97 -4.00
N THR A 454 -26.41 -14.76 -4.28
CA THR A 454 -25.81 -14.84 -5.61
C THR A 454 -26.78 -15.55 -6.55
N GLN A 455 -27.29 -14.85 -7.57
CA GLN A 455 -28.01 -15.52 -8.66
C GLN A 455 -27.05 -16.49 -9.38
N THR A 456 -27.48 -17.73 -9.53
CA THR A 456 -26.74 -18.73 -10.30
C THR A 456 -26.88 -18.41 -11.78
N ILE A 457 -25.83 -17.87 -12.39
CA ILE A 457 -25.75 -17.71 -13.84
C ILE A 457 -25.59 -19.11 -14.45
N THR A 458 -26.70 -19.72 -14.88
CA THR A 458 -26.67 -20.96 -15.66
C THR A 458 -26.07 -20.72 -17.04
N GLU A 459 -25.41 -21.73 -17.60
CA GLU A 459 -24.63 -21.67 -18.85
C GLU A 459 -25.41 -21.18 -20.09
N ILE A 460 -26.75 -21.23 -20.04
CA ILE A 460 -27.69 -20.72 -21.07
C ILE A 460 -27.78 -19.18 -21.07
N SER A 461 -27.48 -18.52 -19.94
CA SER A 461 -27.53 -17.05 -19.79
C SER A 461 -26.47 -16.31 -20.61
N LEU A 462 -25.48 -17.03 -21.17
CA LEU A 462 -24.39 -16.48 -21.97
C LEU A 462 -24.68 -16.42 -23.48
N GLN A 463 -25.81 -16.96 -23.96
CA GLN A 463 -26.07 -17.09 -25.40
C GLN A 463 -27.24 -16.25 -25.96
N ASN A 464 -28.17 -15.79 -25.13
CA ASN A 464 -29.45 -15.21 -25.60
C ASN A 464 -29.66 -13.71 -25.31
N ASN A 465 -28.61 -12.94 -24.98
CA ASN A 465 -28.66 -11.46 -25.02
C ASN A 465 -28.09 -10.91 -26.35
N LEU A 466 -28.41 -11.61 -27.44
CA LEU A 466 -28.59 -10.98 -28.74
C LEU A 466 -30.08 -10.66 -28.88
N THR A 467 -30.38 -9.45 -29.37
CA THR A 467 -31.70 -8.89 -29.69
C THR A 467 -32.69 -8.68 -28.52
N ASP A 468 -32.93 -7.41 -28.21
CA ASP A 468 -34.10 -6.95 -27.48
C ASP A 468 -35.39 -7.15 -28.30
N GLU A 469 -36.50 -7.53 -27.67
CA GLU A 469 -37.75 -6.73 -27.65
C GLU A 469 -38.92 -7.42 -26.88
N GLU A 470 -39.64 -6.59 -26.11
CA GLU A 470 -41.07 -6.63 -25.77
C GLU A 470 -41.77 -7.70 -24.88
N ASN A 471 -42.30 -7.15 -23.76
CA ASN A 471 -43.70 -7.22 -23.28
C ASN A 471 -44.23 -8.34 -22.34
N ASN A 472 -44.50 -7.91 -21.11
CA ASN A 472 -45.36 -8.55 -20.10
C ASN A 472 -46.82 -8.70 -20.59
N SER A 473 -47.27 -9.91 -20.94
CA SER A 473 -48.71 -10.19 -21.15
C SER A 473 -49.28 -11.35 -20.32
N GLU A 474 -48.46 -12.17 -19.66
CA GLU A 474 -48.92 -13.31 -18.84
C GLU A 474 -49.11 -13.04 -17.33
N ILE A 475 -49.22 -11.76 -16.94
CA ILE A 475 -49.65 -11.34 -15.58
C ILE A 475 -51.06 -11.88 -15.20
N MET A 476 -51.88 -12.28 -16.16
CA MET A 476 -53.34 -12.33 -16.00
C MET A 476 -54.00 -13.69 -15.67
N LYS A 477 -53.28 -14.81 -15.45
CA LYS A 477 -53.95 -16.14 -15.44
C LYS A 477 -54.05 -16.98 -14.17
N LYS A 478 -53.19 -16.84 -13.15
CA LYS A 478 -53.30 -17.56 -11.85
C LYS A 478 -52.52 -16.81 -10.76
N PHE A 479 -53.07 -16.07 -9.78
CA PHE A 479 -54.44 -15.92 -9.24
C PHE A 479 -55.08 -17.18 -8.65
N GLY A 480 -55.34 -17.13 -7.32
CA GLY A 480 -55.96 -18.19 -6.50
C GLY A 480 -55.01 -19.36 -6.16
N GLU A 481 -54.92 -19.94 -4.95
CA GLU A 481 -55.47 -19.70 -3.60
C GLU A 481 -54.38 -20.19 -2.58
N GLU A 482 -54.29 -19.84 -1.29
CA GLU A 482 -55.04 -18.96 -0.37
C GLU A 482 -54.13 -18.50 0.81
N THR A 483 -54.68 -17.77 1.80
CA THR A 483 -54.16 -17.65 3.18
C THR A 483 -55.28 -17.90 4.18
N PRO A 484 -55.04 -18.61 5.30
CA PRO A 484 -55.19 -17.98 6.63
C PRO A 484 -54.10 -18.45 7.65
N SER A 485 -53.61 -17.71 8.65
CA SER A 485 -54.16 -16.82 9.70
C SER A 485 -54.30 -17.48 11.11
N SER A 486 -54.29 -16.65 12.17
CA SER A 486 -54.51 -16.94 13.61
C SER A 486 -53.45 -17.70 14.45
N SER A 487 -52.65 -16.91 15.18
CA SER A 487 -52.48 -16.86 16.65
C SER A 487 -52.55 -18.08 17.60
N THR A 488 -51.80 -17.89 18.70
CA THR A 488 -52.02 -18.28 20.12
C THR A 488 -51.52 -19.63 20.68
N ASP A 489 -50.68 -19.46 21.71
CA ASP A 489 -50.51 -20.24 22.95
C ASP A 489 -49.88 -21.65 22.96
N LEU A 490 -48.57 -21.61 23.26
CA LEU A 490 -47.92 -22.33 24.37
C LEU A 490 -48.65 -23.57 24.91
N LYS A 491 -48.29 -24.74 24.37
CA LYS A 491 -48.20 -25.97 25.15
C LYS A 491 -46.83 -26.62 24.98
N ILE A 492 -45.94 -26.36 25.93
CA ILE A 492 -44.95 -27.37 26.31
C ILE A 492 -45.73 -28.43 27.08
N PHE A 493 -45.82 -29.64 26.53
CA PHE A 493 -45.47 -30.86 27.26
C PHE A 493 -45.38 -32.02 26.26
N GLU A 494 -44.12 -32.37 25.96
CA GLU A 494 -43.65 -33.75 25.78
C GLU A 494 -44.61 -34.74 25.11
N GLU A 495 -44.61 -34.79 23.78
CA GLU A 495 -44.62 -36.11 23.13
C GLU A 495 -43.17 -36.60 22.98
N PRO A 496 -42.92 -37.88 23.31
CA PRO A 496 -41.57 -38.39 23.50
C PRO A 496 -40.80 -38.45 22.19
N LEU A 497 -39.48 -38.59 22.30
CA LEU A 497 -38.60 -38.75 21.16
C LEU A 497 -38.99 -40.00 20.38
N THR A 498 -39.70 -39.80 19.26
CA THR A 498 -39.79 -40.76 18.18
C THR A 498 -38.40 -41.25 17.81
N SER A 499 -38.30 -42.50 17.34
CA SER A 499 -37.04 -43.24 17.19
C SER A 499 -35.95 -42.51 16.38
N ALA A 500 -36.33 -41.55 15.53
CA ALA A 500 -35.43 -40.67 14.80
C ALA A 500 -34.67 -39.65 15.69
N LYS A 501 -35.32 -39.07 16.73
CA LYS A 501 -34.71 -38.01 17.56
C LYS A 501 -33.76 -38.55 18.64
N ILE A 502 -33.99 -39.77 19.15
CA ILE A 502 -33.04 -40.46 20.05
C ILE A 502 -31.77 -40.89 19.29
N ALA A 503 -31.92 -41.45 18.09
CA ALA A 503 -30.80 -41.95 17.31
C ALA A 503 -29.81 -40.84 16.89
N GLU A 504 -30.32 -39.69 16.45
CA GLU A 504 -29.50 -38.58 15.94
C GLU A 504 -28.75 -37.85 17.06
N ALA A 505 -29.42 -37.59 18.20
CA ALA A 505 -28.78 -37.00 19.38
C ALA A 505 -27.73 -37.92 20.01
N HIS A 506 -27.91 -39.25 19.95
CA HIS A 506 -26.85 -40.18 20.35
C HIS A 506 -25.70 -40.22 19.33
N ARG A 507 -25.97 -40.33 18.02
CA ARG A 507 -24.92 -40.59 17.00
C ARG A 507 -23.75 -39.61 17.03
N LYS A 508 -23.96 -38.32 17.31
CA LYS A 508 -22.86 -37.33 17.37
C LYS A 508 -22.62 -36.61 18.69
N LYS A 509 -23.41 -36.94 19.73
CA LYS A 509 -22.90 -36.97 21.11
C LYS A 509 -21.86 -38.10 21.31
N LEU A 510 -21.93 -39.17 20.51
CA LEU A 510 -20.95 -40.27 20.48
C LEU A 510 -19.63 -39.97 19.74
N GLU A 511 -19.50 -38.84 19.03
CA GLU A 511 -18.24 -38.49 18.32
C GLU A 511 -17.77 -37.03 18.50
N THR A 512 -18.63 -36.02 18.30
CA THR A 512 -18.13 -34.68 17.87
C THR A 512 -18.03 -33.58 18.92
N GLY A 513 -18.31 -33.85 20.20
CA GLY A 513 -17.93 -32.98 21.32
C GLY A 513 -18.52 -31.55 21.35
N VAL A 514 -19.47 -31.32 22.27
CA VAL A 514 -20.04 -30.00 22.65
C VAL A 514 -20.94 -29.33 21.59
N ALA A 515 -22.19 -29.06 21.97
CA ALA A 515 -22.86 -27.79 21.63
C ALA A 515 -24.15 -27.57 22.45
N THR A 516 -24.13 -26.59 23.36
CA THR A 516 -24.99 -25.38 23.37
C THR A 516 -25.11 -24.86 24.80
N PHE A 517 -24.66 -23.64 25.07
CA PHE A 517 -24.78 -23.02 26.39
C PHE A 517 -25.73 -21.82 26.40
N ARG A 518 -26.60 -21.81 27.42
CA ARG A 518 -27.54 -20.73 27.75
C ARG A 518 -26.80 -19.52 28.32
N LYS A 519 -27.44 -18.35 28.27
CA LYS A 519 -27.11 -17.24 29.16
C LYS A 519 -27.45 -17.65 30.60
N ILE A 520 -26.47 -17.61 31.50
CA ILE A 520 -26.66 -17.98 32.91
C ILE A 520 -27.24 -16.77 33.66
N VAL A 521 -28.28 -17.02 34.45
CA VAL A 521 -28.84 -16.09 35.45
C VAL A 521 -28.90 -16.85 36.76
N TYR A 522 -27.97 -16.56 37.67
CA TYR A 522 -27.97 -17.14 39.02
C TYR A 522 -29.16 -16.55 39.78
N SER A 523 -30.12 -17.41 40.12
CA SER A 523 -31.43 -17.03 40.66
C SER A 523 -32.13 -18.18 41.43
N ASN A 524 -31.50 -19.35 41.55
CA ASN A 524 -32.00 -20.52 42.27
C ASN A 524 -31.05 -20.92 43.41
N GLY A 525 -30.48 -19.92 44.09
CA GLY A 525 -29.62 -20.10 45.26
C GLY A 525 -28.18 -20.55 44.96
N GLU A 526 -27.71 -20.43 43.71
CA GLU A 526 -26.38 -20.90 43.31
C GLU A 526 -25.21 -20.10 43.93
N LEU A 527 -25.49 -19.00 44.62
CA LEU A 527 -24.52 -18.13 45.31
C LEU A 527 -24.72 -18.08 46.83
N ASP A 528 -25.75 -18.76 47.37
CA ASP A 528 -26.19 -18.57 48.76
C ASP A 528 -25.17 -19.08 49.80
N ASN A 529 -24.24 -19.95 49.36
CA ASN A 529 -23.15 -20.52 50.16
C ASN A 529 -21.76 -19.98 49.77
N SER A 530 -21.67 -18.92 48.97
CA SER A 530 -20.39 -18.38 48.47
C SER A 530 -20.19 -16.91 48.88
N ASN A 531 -19.24 -16.63 49.77
CA ASN A 531 -18.88 -15.26 50.11
C ASN A 531 -17.93 -14.68 49.05
N LEU A 532 -18.45 -13.82 48.18
CA LEU A 532 -17.70 -13.19 47.09
C LEU A 532 -16.63 -12.18 47.55
N ASN A 533 -16.63 -11.78 48.83
CA ASN A 533 -15.58 -10.92 49.40
C ASN A 533 -14.40 -11.74 49.95
N GLU A 534 -14.50 -13.06 49.98
CA GLU A 534 -13.45 -13.97 50.45
C GLU A 534 -12.87 -14.79 49.28
N PRO A 535 -11.57 -15.16 49.34
CA PRO A 535 -10.93 -15.97 48.31
C PRO A 535 -11.54 -17.39 48.25
N PRO A 536 -11.40 -18.09 47.10
CA PRO A 536 -11.92 -19.44 46.94
C PRO A 536 -11.19 -20.47 47.80
N SER A 537 -11.95 -21.30 48.51
CA SER A 537 -11.45 -22.41 49.33
C SER A 537 -12.44 -23.59 49.30
N PRO A 538 -12.10 -24.75 49.91
CA PRO A 538 -13.06 -25.84 50.11
C PRO A 538 -14.29 -25.44 50.94
N GLU A 539 -14.12 -24.50 51.87
CA GLU A 539 -15.19 -23.93 52.71
C GLU A 539 -15.95 -22.78 52.01
N ASN A 540 -15.32 -22.09 51.07
CA ASN A 540 -15.92 -21.04 50.23
C ASN A 540 -15.82 -21.39 48.74
N PRO A 541 -16.64 -22.32 48.22
CA PRO A 541 -16.55 -22.80 46.85
C PRO A 541 -17.01 -21.72 45.86
N HIS A 542 -16.08 -21.20 45.05
CA HIS A 542 -16.39 -20.36 43.88
C HIS A 542 -16.60 -21.22 42.62
N PRO A 543 -17.45 -20.81 41.67
CA PRO A 543 -17.87 -21.63 40.53
C PRO A 543 -16.84 -21.82 39.39
N PHE A 544 -15.57 -21.42 39.55
CA PHE A 544 -14.55 -21.50 38.49
C PHE A 544 -13.25 -22.17 38.94
N ASN A 545 -12.88 -23.26 38.26
CA ASN A 545 -11.55 -23.89 38.36
C ASN A 545 -10.67 -23.43 37.18
N GLY A 546 -9.49 -22.86 37.48
CA GLY A 546 -8.65 -22.19 36.49
C GLY A 546 -7.78 -23.10 35.62
N ASN A 547 -7.68 -24.40 35.92
CA ASN A 547 -6.69 -25.30 35.32
C ASN A 547 -6.94 -25.67 33.83
N ASP A 548 -8.17 -25.56 33.33
CA ASP A 548 -8.52 -25.91 31.94
C ASP A 548 -8.40 -24.73 30.95
N LEU A 549 -8.01 -23.55 31.43
CA LEU A 549 -7.92 -22.33 30.62
C LEU A 549 -6.59 -22.26 29.85
N PRO A 550 -6.59 -21.75 28.60
CA PRO A 550 -5.35 -21.54 27.85
C PRO A 550 -4.45 -20.51 28.56
N PRO A 551 -3.11 -20.64 28.47
CA PRO A 551 -2.18 -19.72 29.13
C PRO A 551 -2.40 -18.26 28.74
N VAL A 552 -2.54 -17.38 29.73
CA VAL A 552 -2.77 -15.93 29.49
C VAL A 552 -1.55 -15.27 28.82
N TYR A 553 -0.35 -15.76 29.13
CA TYR A 553 0.92 -15.34 28.54
C TYR A 553 1.78 -16.56 28.25
N SER A 554 2.31 -16.66 27.02
CA SER A 554 3.33 -17.64 26.64
C SER A 554 4.16 -17.07 25.48
N HIS A 555 5.46 -17.35 25.51
CA HIS A 555 6.40 -17.01 24.43
C HIS A 555 6.54 -18.12 23.39
N SER A 556 5.77 -19.21 23.52
CA SER A 556 5.72 -20.32 22.57
C SER A 556 4.29 -20.72 22.22
N LEU A 557 4.09 -21.28 21.03
CA LEU A 557 2.90 -21.99 20.59
C LEU A 557 2.65 -23.30 21.35
N VAL A 558 3.68 -23.96 21.89
CA VAL A 558 3.57 -25.31 22.51
C VAL A 558 2.50 -25.37 23.61
N PRO A 559 2.42 -24.43 24.57
CA PRO A 559 1.37 -24.41 25.60
C PRO A 559 -0.05 -24.19 25.04
N PHE A 560 -0.21 -23.65 23.82
CA PHE A 560 -1.52 -23.45 23.18
C PHE A 560 -1.99 -24.64 22.35
N VAL A 561 -1.11 -25.60 22.01
CA VAL A 561 -1.45 -26.79 21.20
C VAL A 561 -2.61 -27.57 21.81
N ASN A 562 -2.61 -27.75 23.13
CA ASN A 562 -3.65 -28.52 23.82
C ASN A 562 -5.03 -27.86 23.80
N HIS A 563 -5.09 -26.53 23.61
CA HIS A 563 -6.31 -25.72 23.63
C HIS A 563 -6.72 -25.22 22.23
N SER A 564 -5.95 -25.51 21.18
CA SER A 564 -6.23 -25.04 19.81
C SER A 564 -6.40 -26.21 18.84
N PRO A 565 -7.64 -26.50 18.39
CA PRO A 565 -7.91 -27.51 17.37
C PRO A 565 -7.13 -27.29 16.06
N VAL A 566 -6.85 -26.03 15.71
CA VAL A 566 -6.04 -25.66 14.54
C VAL A 566 -4.58 -26.08 14.72
N LEU A 567 -3.95 -25.79 15.86
CA LEU A 567 -2.55 -26.15 16.09
C LEU A 567 -2.38 -27.67 16.20
N ARG A 568 -3.33 -28.37 16.82
CA ARG A 568 -3.36 -29.84 16.85
C ARG A 568 -3.47 -30.40 15.44
N PHE A 569 -4.44 -29.95 14.64
CA PHE A 569 -4.59 -30.38 13.25
C PHE A 569 -3.34 -30.14 12.39
N LEU A 570 -2.64 -29.01 12.59
CA LEU A 570 -1.36 -28.76 11.91
C LEU A 570 -0.26 -29.77 12.32
N ILE A 571 -0.18 -30.16 13.60
CA ILE A 571 0.73 -31.22 14.06
C ILE A 571 0.31 -32.58 13.47
N ASP A 572 -0.99 -32.89 13.45
CA ASP A 572 -1.51 -34.17 12.96
C ASP A 572 -1.18 -34.41 11.47
N ILE A 573 -1.16 -33.35 10.65
CA ILE A 573 -0.71 -33.40 9.24
C ILE A 573 0.82 -33.31 9.07
N GLY A 574 1.59 -33.40 10.17
CA GLY A 574 3.06 -33.42 10.15
C GLY A 574 3.74 -32.05 10.13
N THR A 575 3.04 -30.96 10.47
CA THR A 575 3.67 -29.61 10.51
C THR A 575 4.45 -29.42 11.81
N ASN A 576 5.77 -29.26 11.70
CA ASN A 576 6.60 -28.85 12.84
C ASN A 576 6.35 -27.37 13.21
N LEU A 577 5.57 -27.13 14.27
CA LEU A 577 5.29 -25.80 14.80
C LEU A 577 6.50 -25.12 15.46
N ALA A 578 7.45 -25.89 15.99
CA ALA A 578 8.65 -25.32 16.63
C ALA A 578 9.58 -24.70 15.59
N ASP A 579 9.79 -25.36 14.44
CA ASP A 579 10.56 -24.81 13.32
C ASP A 579 9.91 -23.54 12.75
N ILE A 580 8.58 -23.53 12.65
CA ILE A 580 7.79 -22.35 12.25
C ILE A 580 8.01 -21.18 13.20
N GLU A 581 7.91 -21.43 14.51
CA GLU A 581 8.07 -20.42 15.57
C GLU A 581 9.50 -19.88 15.63
N ASN A 582 10.51 -20.76 15.58
CA ASN A 582 11.92 -20.38 15.52
C ASN A 582 12.25 -19.55 14.26
N SER A 583 11.70 -19.94 13.10
CA SER A 583 11.96 -19.25 11.83
C SER A 583 11.21 -17.92 11.71
N ASN A 584 10.01 -17.81 12.29
CA ASN A 584 9.13 -16.65 12.19
C ASN A 584 8.31 -16.46 13.48
N PRO A 585 8.87 -15.92 14.58
CA PRO A 585 8.16 -15.80 15.87
C PRO A 585 6.83 -15.02 15.76
N ALA A 586 6.77 -14.07 14.83
CA ALA A 586 5.56 -13.30 14.57
C ALA A 586 4.42 -14.09 13.91
N ILE A 587 4.61 -15.33 13.47
CA ILE A 587 3.57 -16.08 12.72
C ILE A 587 2.61 -16.89 13.59
N GLY A 588 3.03 -17.32 14.79
CA GLY A 588 2.17 -18.10 15.68
C GLY A 588 0.85 -17.40 16.02
N LYS A 589 0.91 -16.07 16.21
CA LYS A 589 -0.26 -15.22 16.42
C LYS A 589 -1.24 -15.18 15.23
N TYR A 590 -0.81 -15.56 14.02
CA TYR A 590 -1.69 -15.69 12.85
C TYR A 590 -2.20 -17.13 12.70
N LEU A 591 -1.40 -18.15 13.01
CA LEU A 591 -1.85 -19.55 12.99
C LEU A 591 -2.95 -19.83 14.02
N MET A 592 -2.80 -19.37 15.27
CA MET A 592 -3.86 -19.40 16.30
C MET A 592 -5.16 -18.69 15.89
N ARG A 593 -5.11 -17.89 14.81
CA ARG A 593 -6.20 -17.03 14.35
C ARG A 593 -6.94 -17.60 13.13
N LEU A 594 -6.44 -18.67 12.50
CA LEU A 594 -7.11 -19.36 11.40
C LEU A 594 -8.33 -20.16 11.90
N ARG A 595 -9.16 -20.61 10.96
CA ARG A 595 -10.21 -21.62 11.19
C ARG A 595 -9.82 -22.91 10.48
N ILE A 596 -10.35 -24.06 10.93
CA ILE A 596 -10.02 -25.36 10.31
C ILE A 596 -10.52 -25.43 8.87
N GLU A 597 -11.69 -24.84 8.58
CA GLU A 597 -12.30 -24.80 7.26
C GLU A 597 -11.41 -24.05 6.26
N ASP A 598 -10.81 -22.92 6.68
CA ASP A 598 -9.88 -22.12 5.88
C ASP A 598 -8.55 -22.83 5.58
N ILE A 599 -8.23 -23.90 6.34
CA ILE A 599 -7.04 -24.73 6.15
C ILE A 599 -7.39 -25.96 5.28
N LYS A 600 -8.54 -26.61 5.52
CA LYS A 600 -9.01 -27.75 4.73
C LYS A 600 -9.10 -27.43 3.25
N SER A 601 -9.73 -26.32 2.88
CA SER A 601 -9.81 -25.86 1.48
C SER A 601 -8.45 -25.58 0.82
N LYS A 602 -7.39 -25.35 1.62
CA LYS A 602 -6.01 -25.19 1.12
C LYS A 602 -5.29 -26.53 0.96
N ILE A 603 -5.57 -27.48 1.86
CA ILE A 603 -5.07 -28.86 1.78
C ILE A 603 -5.70 -29.58 0.59
N GLU A 604 -7.02 -29.44 0.40
CA GLU A 604 -7.77 -29.88 -0.77
C GLU A 604 -7.13 -29.33 -2.06
N LEU A 605 -6.82 -28.02 -2.11
CA LEU A 605 -6.11 -27.43 -3.26
C LEU A 605 -4.69 -28.02 -3.46
N MET A 606 -3.97 -28.37 -2.39
CA MET A 606 -2.67 -29.05 -2.52
C MET A 606 -2.82 -30.48 -3.06
N GLN A 607 -3.86 -31.21 -2.64
CA GLN A 607 -4.19 -32.55 -3.13
C GLN A 607 -4.62 -32.49 -4.60
N GLU A 608 -5.42 -31.51 -5.01
CA GLU A 608 -5.77 -31.25 -6.42
C GLU A 608 -4.52 -30.99 -7.29
N VAL A 609 -3.52 -30.27 -6.78
CA VAL A 609 -2.22 -30.05 -7.46
C VAL A 609 -1.36 -31.32 -7.50
N GLY A 610 -1.66 -32.34 -6.68
CA GLY A 610 -0.98 -33.63 -6.64
C GLY A 610 0.06 -33.82 -5.53
N PHE A 611 0.00 -33.03 -4.45
CA PHE A 611 0.77 -33.32 -3.24
C PHE A 611 0.29 -34.61 -2.59
N GLN A 612 1.22 -35.42 -2.08
CA GLN A 612 0.88 -36.54 -1.20
C GLN A 612 0.67 -36.01 0.23
N ASP A 613 -0.27 -36.58 0.98
CA ASP A 613 -0.62 -36.13 2.33
C ASP A 613 0.60 -36.03 3.27
N SER A 614 1.55 -36.97 3.15
CA SER A 614 2.80 -37.00 3.91
C SER A 614 3.76 -35.82 3.61
N GLU A 615 3.62 -35.16 2.47
CA GLU A 615 4.47 -34.03 2.06
C GLU A 615 3.90 -32.68 2.51
N ILE A 616 2.61 -32.63 2.88
CA ILE A 616 1.90 -31.38 3.17
C ILE A 616 2.45 -30.72 4.44
N GLY A 617 2.65 -31.47 5.53
CA GLY A 617 3.26 -30.96 6.76
C GLY A 617 4.64 -30.34 6.55
N GLU A 618 5.55 -31.04 5.86
CA GLU A 618 6.91 -30.54 5.57
C GLU A 618 6.89 -29.30 4.65
N TYR A 619 5.92 -29.22 3.73
CA TYR A 619 5.72 -28.03 2.91
C TYR A 619 5.25 -26.84 3.75
N LEU A 620 4.25 -27.03 4.61
CA LEU A 620 3.70 -25.99 5.49
C LEU A 620 4.70 -25.53 6.55
N THR A 621 5.56 -26.41 7.07
CA THR A 621 6.68 -26.01 7.95
C THR A 621 7.63 -25.02 7.25
N ARG A 622 7.89 -25.20 5.96
CA ARG A 622 8.82 -24.35 5.18
C ARG A 622 8.15 -23.13 4.56
N ASN A 623 6.83 -23.14 4.35
CA ASN A 623 6.02 -21.98 3.96
C ASN A 623 4.70 -21.90 4.75
N PRO A 624 4.74 -21.47 6.03
CA PRO A 624 3.53 -21.30 6.82
C PRO A 624 2.67 -20.11 6.36
N PHE A 625 3.22 -19.19 5.57
CA PHE A 625 2.47 -18.07 4.97
C PHE A 625 1.47 -18.53 3.90
N PHE A 626 1.62 -19.74 3.35
CA PHE A 626 0.64 -20.38 2.46
C PHE A 626 -0.76 -20.42 3.10
N LEU A 627 -0.84 -20.72 4.40
CA LEU A 627 -2.10 -20.79 5.14
C LEU A 627 -2.81 -19.43 5.28
N LEU A 628 -2.11 -18.33 5.05
CA LEU A 628 -2.63 -16.96 5.13
C LEU A 628 -3.12 -16.42 3.78
N GLN A 629 -2.88 -17.13 2.67
CA GLN A 629 -3.35 -16.73 1.34
C GLN A 629 -4.85 -17.01 1.14
N ASP A 630 -5.49 -16.30 0.21
CA ASP A 630 -6.84 -16.66 -0.24
C ASP A 630 -6.82 -17.85 -1.21
N VAL A 631 -7.79 -18.75 -1.09
CA VAL A 631 -7.85 -19.99 -1.88
C VAL A 631 -8.18 -19.72 -3.34
N ASN A 632 -9.03 -18.72 -3.62
CA ASN A 632 -9.42 -18.36 -4.98
C ASN A 632 -8.24 -17.69 -5.71
N ASP A 633 -7.48 -16.85 -5.01
CA ASP A 633 -6.23 -16.29 -5.53
C ASP A 633 -5.20 -17.37 -5.85
N MET A 634 -5.05 -18.38 -4.98
CA MET A 634 -4.17 -19.52 -5.23
C MET A 634 -4.66 -20.36 -6.43
N ARG A 635 -5.97 -20.58 -6.57
CA ARG A 635 -6.56 -21.23 -7.74
C ARG A 635 -6.32 -20.41 -9.01
N ALA A 636 -6.47 -19.08 -8.98
CA ALA A 636 -6.13 -18.22 -10.12
C ALA A 636 -4.64 -18.29 -10.51
N ARG A 637 -3.72 -18.43 -9.54
CA ARG A 637 -2.27 -18.63 -9.77
C ARG A 637 -1.97 -19.99 -10.41
N LEU A 638 -2.76 -21.03 -10.13
CA LEU A 638 -2.68 -22.35 -10.77
C LEU A 638 -3.27 -22.33 -12.19
N ASN A 639 -4.49 -21.81 -12.36
CA ASN A 639 -5.14 -21.65 -13.66
C ASN A 639 -4.26 -20.85 -14.65
N TYR A 640 -3.47 -19.90 -14.17
CA TYR A 640 -2.49 -19.19 -14.97
C TYR A 640 -1.35 -20.08 -15.50
N LEU A 641 -0.87 -21.06 -14.72
CA LEU A 641 0.13 -22.03 -15.20
C LEU A 641 -0.46 -22.94 -16.29
N GLU A 642 -1.71 -23.38 -16.11
CA GLU A 642 -2.44 -24.16 -17.10
C GLU A 642 -2.63 -23.37 -18.41
N LEU A 643 -3.04 -22.09 -18.31
CA LEU A 643 -3.14 -21.16 -19.43
C LEU A 643 -1.81 -21.01 -20.19
N LYS A 644 -0.68 -20.98 -19.48
CA LYS A 644 0.67 -20.93 -20.07
C LYS A 644 1.17 -22.29 -20.60
N LYS A 645 0.34 -23.34 -20.52
CA LYS A 645 0.56 -24.70 -21.03
C LYS A 645 1.62 -25.50 -20.26
N PHE A 646 1.75 -25.28 -18.96
CA PHE A 646 2.47 -26.21 -18.08
C PHE A 646 1.61 -27.46 -17.82
N GLN A 647 2.26 -28.64 -17.78
CA GLN A 647 1.58 -29.90 -17.49
C GLN A 647 1.33 -30.07 -15.98
N PRO A 648 0.32 -30.84 -15.51
CA PRO A 648 0.06 -31.02 -14.08
C PRO A 648 1.28 -31.48 -13.26
N LYS A 649 2.09 -32.41 -13.81
CA LYS A 649 3.35 -32.86 -13.19
C LYS A 649 4.41 -31.75 -13.10
N GLU A 650 4.43 -30.82 -14.05
CA GLU A 650 5.31 -29.65 -14.05
C GLU A 650 4.85 -28.61 -13.03
N ILE A 651 3.53 -28.37 -12.93
CA ILE A 651 2.91 -27.48 -11.94
C ILE A 651 3.23 -27.97 -10.52
N LEU A 652 3.02 -29.25 -10.24
CA LEU A 652 3.39 -29.87 -8.96
C LEU A 652 4.87 -29.65 -8.62
N LYS A 653 5.77 -29.86 -9.59
CA LYS A 653 7.21 -29.63 -9.40
C LYS A 653 7.53 -28.16 -9.14
N ILE A 654 6.93 -27.24 -9.88
CA ILE A 654 7.12 -25.78 -9.73
C ILE A 654 6.72 -25.33 -8.32
N VAL A 655 5.53 -25.75 -7.85
CA VAL A 655 5.03 -25.38 -6.51
C VAL A 655 5.87 -26.04 -5.41
N LYS A 656 6.31 -27.29 -5.56
CA LYS A 656 7.21 -27.96 -4.58
C LYS A 656 8.58 -27.26 -4.46
N GLU A 657 9.26 -27.06 -5.58
CA GLU A 657 10.63 -26.50 -5.61
C GLU A 657 10.66 -24.99 -5.28
N TYR A 658 9.64 -24.23 -5.70
CA TYR A 658 9.40 -22.87 -5.22
C TYR A 658 8.12 -22.77 -4.40
N ARG A 659 8.21 -23.20 -3.14
CA ARG A 659 7.12 -23.18 -2.16
C ARG A 659 6.36 -21.85 -2.01
N TYR A 660 6.94 -20.71 -2.39
CA TYR A 660 6.28 -19.40 -2.34
C TYR A 660 5.59 -19.01 -3.66
N TRP A 661 5.57 -19.89 -4.68
CA TRP A 661 4.92 -19.62 -5.97
C TRP A 661 3.47 -19.20 -5.79
N LEU A 662 2.73 -19.96 -4.97
CA LEU A 662 1.33 -19.69 -4.64
C LEU A 662 1.14 -18.53 -3.64
N ASN A 663 2.20 -17.86 -3.19
CA ASN A 663 2.13 -16.60 -2.46
C ASN A 663 2.28 -15.37 -3.39
N CYS A 664 2.74 -15.55 -4.63
CA CYS A 664 3.05 -14.45 -5.54
C CYS A 664 1.89 -14.12 -6.49
N GLY A 665 1.63 -12.82 -6.69
CA GLY A 665 0.60 -12.36 -7.63
C GLY A 665 0.94 -12.64 -9.10
N VAL A 666 -0.08 -13.01 -9.89
CA VAL A 666 0.05 -13.40 -11.31
C VAL A 666 0.74 -12.34 -12.17
N LYS A 667 0.44 -11.04 -11.95
CA LYS A 667 1.07 -9.91 -12.68
C LYS A 667 2.60 -9.91 -12.55
N LEU A 668 3.13 -10.22 -11.36
CA LEU A 668 4.57 -10.27 -11.10
C LEU A 668 5.22 -11.46 -11.80
N ILE A 669 4.56 -12.63 -11.72
CA ILE A 669 5.02 -13.86 -12.37
C ILE A 669 5.09 -13.68 -13.90
N ASP A 670 4.05 -13.13 -14.53
CA ASP A 670 4.00 -12.89 -15.97
C ASP A 670 5.06 -11.87 -16.44
N SER A 671 5.21 -10.75 -15.71
CA SER A 671 6.25 -9.74 -15.95
C SER A 671 7.67 -10.33 -15.92
N ARG A 672 7.97 -11.16 -14.90
CA ARG A 672 9.28 -11.82 -14.76
C ARG A 672 9.52 -12.89 -15.83
N LEU A 673 8.51 -13.69 -16.18
CA LEU A 673 8.58 -14.65 -17.29
C LEU A 673 8.86 -13.96 -18.62
N GLY A 674 8.13 -12.88 -18.91
CA GLY A 674 8.33 -12.05 -20.10
C GLY A 674 9.74 -11.46 -20.18
N TRP A 675 10.26 -10.95 -19.05
CA TRP A 675 11.63 -10.44 -18.99
C TRP A 675 12.68 -11.54 -19.28
N ILE A 676 12.58 -12.71 -18.64
CA ILE A 676 13.51 -13.83 -18.90
C ILE A 676 13.43 -14.24 -20.38
N GLN A 677 12.22 -14.35 -20.93
CA GLN A 677 12.04 -14.71 -22.33
C GLN A 677 12.70 -13.70 -23.30
N GLN A 678 12.55 -12.41 -23.03
CA GLN A 678 13.13 -11.33 -23.85
C GLN A 678 14.66 -11.26 -23.73
N GLN A 679 15.21 -11.26 -22.51
CA GLN A 679 16.67 -11.09 -22.29
C GLN A 679 17.49 -12.21 -22.92
N PHE A 680 17.03 -13.46 -22.79
CA PHE A 680 17.73 -14.64 -23.32
C PHE A 680 17.25 -15.07 -24.71
N LYS A 681 16.37 -14.30 -25.36
CA LYS A 681 15.79 -14.59 -26.69
C LYS A 681 15.24 -16.03 -26.81
N LEU A 682 14.44 -16.40 -25.83
CA LEU A 682 13.90 -17.75 -25.66
C LEU A 682 12.58 -17.93 -26.41
N THR A 683 12.33 -19.17 -26.86
CA THR A 683 10.98 -19.57 -27.27
C THR A 683 10.15 -19.86 -26.03
N ALA A 684 8.81 -19.74 -26.11
CA ALA A 684 7.94 -20.05 -24.98
C ALA A 684 8.12 -21.48 -24.44
N LYS A 685 8.54 -22.45 -25.28
CA LYS A 685 8.90 -23.81 -24.85
C LYS A 685 10.15 -23.80 -23.97
N ALA A 686 11.25 -23.18 -24.44
CA ALA A 686 12.50 -23.09 -23.68
C ALA A 686 12.33 -22.31 -22.37
N THR A 687 11.50 -21.25 -22.36
CA THR A 687 11.15 -20.53 -21.13
C THR A 687 10.43 -21.45 -20.13
N ARG A 688 9.49 -22.31 -20.56
CA ARG A 688 8.88 -23.30 -19.64
C ARG A 688 9.91 -24.32 -19.13
N GLU A 689 10.76 -24.85 -20.00
CA GLU A 689 11.81 -25.82 -19.63
C GLU A 689 12.74 -25.26 -18.52
N ILE A 690 13.14 -24.00 -18.62
CA ILE A 690 13.93 -23.29 -17.58
C ILE A 690 13.18 -23.21 -16.25
N ILE A 691 11.89 -22.86 -16.27
CA ILE A 691 11.07 -22.70 -15.06
C ILE A 691 10.76 -24.05 -14.40
N VAL A 692 10.61 -25.12 -15.20
CA VAL A 692 10.47 -26.50 -14.70
C VAL A 692 11.81 -27.03 -14.16
N LYS A 693 12.96 -26.60 -14.69
CA LYS A 693 14.29 -26.89 -14.13
C LYS A 693 14.53 -26.15 -12.80
N GLU A 694 14.24 -24.85 -12.75
CA GLU A 694 14.54 -23.98 -11.62
C GLU A 694 13.51 -22.83 -11.46
N PRO A 695 12.39 -23.06 -10.76
CA PRO A 695 11.32 -22.06 -10.67
C PRO A 695 11.69 -20.83 -9.82
N ARG A 696 12.70 -20.92 -8.95
CA ARG A 696 13.08 -19.85 -8.03
C ARG A 696 13.70 -18.64 -8.75
N ILE A 697 14.15 -18.81 -10.00
CA ILE A 697 14.77 -17.75 -10.81
C ILE A 697 13.86 -16.52 -11.02
N ILE A 698 12.53 -16.72 -11.03
CA ILE A 698 11.52 -15.66 -11.18
C ILE A 698 11.62 -14.60 -10.07
N MET A 699 12.01 -15.02 -8.86
CA MET A 699 12.03 -14.18 -7.66
C MET A 699 13.45 -13.82 -7.18
N PHE A 700 14.50 -14.25 -7.89
CA PHE A 700 15.88 -13.83 -7.63
C PHE A 700 16.15 -12.36 -7.97
N GLY A 701 15.27 -11.75 -8.78
CA GLY A 701 15.36 -10.35 -9.20
C GLY A 701 16.17 -10.17 -10.49
N THR A 702 15.76 -9.20 -11.30
CA THR A 702 16.28 -9.01 -12.66
C THR A 702 17.68 -8.39 -12.70
N GLY A 703 17.98 -7.42 -11.82
CA GLY A 703 19.29 -6.76 -11.77
C GLY A 703 20.48 -7.70 -11.48
N PRO A 704 20.41 -8.62 -10.51
CA PRO A 704 21.45 -9.64 -10.30
C PRO A 704 21.69 -10.52 -11.54
N ILE A 705 20.63 -11.01 -12.18
CA ILE A 705 20.71 -11.81 -13.41
C ILE A 705 21.35 -11.00 -14.54
N GLU A 706 20.93 -9.74 -14.73
CA GLU A 706 21.47 -8.84 -15.75
C GLU A 706 22.98 -8.57 -15.57
N ARG A 707 23.46 -8.52 -14.31
CA ARG A 707 24.90 -8.41 -14.02
C ARG A 707 25.67 -9.64 -14.48
N ILE A 708 25.13 -10.84 -14.25
CA ILE A 708 25.74 -12.11 -14.69
C ILE A 708 25.73 -12.21 -16.21
N ILE A 709 24.61 -11.84 -16.87
CA ILE A 709 24.52 -11.74 -18.34
C ILE A 709 25.61 -10.82 -18.90
N LYS A 710 25.77 -9.61 -18.34
CA LYS A 710 26.79 -8.65 -18.80
C LYS A 710 28.22 -9.19 -18.64
N MET A 711 28.51 -9.85 -17.52
CA MET A 711 29.81 -10.48 -17.25
C MET A 711 30.10 -11.63 -18.25
N ILE A 712 29.15 -12.55 -18.44
CA ILE A 712 29.31 -13.69 -19.38
C ILE A 712 29.54 -13.21 -20.82
N LEU A 713 28.81 -12.19 -21.26
CA LEU A 713 28.92 -11.65 -22.62
C LEU A 713 30.15 -10.76 -22.83
N LYS A 714 30.52 -9.90 -21.87
CA LYS A 714 31.55 -8.86 -22.05
C LYS A 714 32.90 -9.16 -21.42
N GLU A 715 32.94 -9.93 -20.33
CA GLU A 715 34.19 -10.27 -19.63
C GLU A 715 34.66 -11.68 -20.00
N PHE A 716 33.74 -12.63 -20.14
CA PHE A 716 34.07 -14.02 -20.48
C PHE A 716 34.00 -14.31 -21.98
N ASN A 717 33.48 -13.37 -22.79
CA ASN A 717 33.37 -13.46 -24.25
C ASN A 717 32.54 -14.64 -24.78
N PHE A 718 31.52 -15.10 -24.04
CA PHE A 718 30.54 -16.04 -24.60
C PHE A 718 29.61 -15.33 -25.59
N SER A 719 29.23 -16.02 -26.65
CA SER A 719 28.25 -15.54 -27.62
C SER A 719 26.83 -15.53 -27.05
N GLN A 720 25.92 -14.78 -27.71
CA GLN A 720 24.49 -14.77 -27.35
C GLN A 720 23.82 -16.15 -27.47
N ASN A 721 24.29 -17.01 -28.39
CA ASN A 721 23.78 -18.37 -28.54
C ASN A 721 24.24 -19.25 -27.37
N GLN A 722 25.52 -19.17 -27.01
CA GLN A 722 26.04 -19.87 -25.83
C GLN A 722 25.40 -19.37 -24.52
N LEU A 723 25.13 -18.07 -24.37
CA LEU A 723 24.38 -17.55 -23.22
C LEU A 723 22.99 -18.19 -23.11
N LYS A 724 22.31 -18.39 -24.25
CA LYS A 724 21.01 -19.06 -24.33
C LYS A 724 21.09 -20.55 -24.00
N GLU A 725 22.14 -21.23 -24.45
CA GLU A 725 22.41 -22.63 -24.09
C GLU A 725 22.72 -22.77 -22.59
N LEU A 726 23.55 -21.88 -22.01
CA LEU A 726 23.89 -21.85 -20.57
C LEU A 726 22.66 -21.72 -19.67
N ILE A 727 21.74 -20.79 -19.96
CA ILE A 727 20.51 -20.61 -19.15
C ILE A 727 19.55 -21.80 -19.29
N ILE A 728 19.50 -22.44 -20.46
CA ILE A 728 18.66 -23.63 -20.70
C ILE A 728 19.25 -24.83 -19.96
N ASP A 729 20.57 -24.98 -19.93
CA ASP A 729 21.21 -26.12 -19.28
C ASP A 729 21.27 -25.99 -17.75
N ASP A 730 21.93 -24.95 -17.24
CA ASP A 730 22.09 -24.67 -15.81
C ASP A 730 21.54 -23.28 -15.40
N PRO A 731 20.20 -23.16 -15.22
CA PRO A 731 19.59 -21.92 -14.75
C PRO A 731 20.15 -21.41 -13.40
N ARG A 732 20.67 -22.31 -12.55
CA ARG A 732 21.16 -21.95 -11.21
C ARG A 732 22.42 -21.09 -11.26
N LEU A 733 23.17 -21.13 -12.37
CA LEU A 733 24.33 -20.26 -12.58
C LEU A 733 23.94 -18.78 -12.47
N PHE A 734 22.75 -18.42 -12.93
CA PHE A 734 22.22 -17.05 -12.91
C PHE A 734 21.63 -16.64 -11.56
N MET A 735 21.68 -17.53 -10.56
CA MET A 735 21.26 -17.28 -9.18
C MET A 735 22.45 -17.21 -8.18
N MET A 736 23.69 -17.11 -8.68
CA MET A 736 24.90 -17.06 -7.86
C MET A 736 25.49 -15.63 -7.75
N ASP A 737 26.40 -15.41 -6.81
CA ASP A 737 27.18 -14.17 -6.78
C ASP A 737 28.15 -14.12 -7.98
N ALA A 738 28.01 -13.09 -8.81
CA ALA A 738 28.88 -12.83 -9.95
C ALA A 738 30.38 -12.83 -9.60
N LYS A 739 30.76 -12.40 -8.39
CA LYS A 739 32.16 -12.46 -7.91
C LYS A 739 32.69 -13.89 -7.79
N LEU A 740 31.84 -14.84 -7.38
CA LEU A 740 32.21 -16.25 -7.27
C LEU A 740 32.40 -16.86 -8.67
N ILE A 741 31.46 -16.60 -9.58
CA ILE A 741 31.56 -17.04 -10.99
C ILE A 741 32.83 -16.47 -11.64
N SER A 742 33.12 -15.16 -11.47
CA SER A 742 34.33 -14.51 -12.00
C SER A 742 35.64 -15.08 -11.43
N ARG A 743 35.64 -15.54 -10.18
CA ARG A 743 36.80 -16.23 -9.58
C ARG A 743 36.98 -17.64 -10.11
N ASN A 744 35.88 -18.38 -10.27
CA ASN A 744 35.88 -19.72 -10.85
C ASN A 744 36.34 -19.67 -12.31
N TYR A 745 35.71 -18.85 -13.14
CA TYR A 745 36.04 -18.70 -14.57
C TYR A 745 37.53 -18.37 -14.78
N ARG A 746 38.09 -17.40 -14.05
CA ARG A 746 39.53 -17.10 -14.12
C ARG A 746 40.41 -18.29 -13.73
N PHE A 747 40.09 -19.01 -12.65
CA PHE A 747 40.86 -20.20 -12.29
C PHE A 747 40.79 -21.29 -13.38
N ILE A 748 39.62 -21.47 -13.99
CA ILE A 748 39.37 -22.45 -15.06
C ILE A 748 40.14 -22.09 -16.34
N ARG A 749 40.13 -20.83 -16.78
CA ARG A 749 40.86 -20.37 -17.98
C ARG A 749 42.37 -20.22 -17.73
N ASP A 750 42.77 -19.59 -16.63
CA ASP A 750 44.16 -19.17 -16.41
C ASP A 750 45.02 -20.27 -15.80
N VAL A 751 44.44 -21.15 -14.98
CA VAL A 751 45.17 -22.22 -14.26
C VAL A 751 44.86 -23.60 -14.82
N MET A 752 43.58 -23.96 -14.96
CA MET A 752 43.19 -25.27 -15.51
C MET A 752 43.30 -25.36 -17.04
N ARG A 753 43.45 -24.21 -17.74
CA ARG A 753 43.57 -24.11 -19.22
C ARG A 753 42.39 -24.69 -20.01
N ILE A 754 41.22 -24.82 -19.38
CA ILE A 754 39.98 -25.27 -20.03
C ILE A 754 39.42 -24.12 -20.90
N ASN A 755 38.79 -24.42 -22.03
CA ASN A 755 38.21 -23.42 -22.94
C ASN A 755 36.69 -23.27 -22.79
N ASN A 756 36.12 -22.19 -23.33
CA ASN A 756 34.69 -21.86 -23.18
C ASN A 756 33.78 -22.92 -23.82
N GLU A 757 34.20 -23.56 -24.92
CA GLU A 757 33.46 -24.67 -25.53
C GLU A 757 33.42 -25.91 -24.61
N THR A 758 34.50 -26.22 -23.91
CA THR A 758 34.52 -27.27 -22.87
C THR A 758 33.70 -26.87 -21.63
N ILE A 759 33.64 -25.57 -21.30
CA ILE A 759 32.73 -25.05 -20.25
C ILE A 759 31.26 -25.17 -20.70
N MET A 760 30.95 -25.05 -22.00
CA MET A 760 29.59 -25.28 -22.53
C MET A 760 29.16 -26.75 -22.42
N GLU A 761 30.09 -27.70 -22.55
CA GLU A 761 29.82 -29.13 -22.36
C GLU A 761 29.52 -29.50 -20.89
N ASN A 762 30.05 -28.75 -19.92
CA ASN A 762 29.73 -28.92 -18.51
C ASN A 762 29.69 -27.59 -17.73
N PRO A 763 28.59 -26.81 -17.82
CA PRO A 763 28.47 -25.48 -17.20
C PRO A 763 28.57 -25.49 -15.67
N PHE A 764 28.29 -26.64 -15.04
CA PHE A 764 28.33 -26.82 -13.58
C PHE A 764 29.70 -26.49 -12.97
N ILE A 765 30.80 -26.61 -13.73
CA ILE A 765 32.15 -26.19 -13.31
C ILE A 765 32.18 -24.75 -12.76
N LEU A 766 31.37 -23.84 -13.33
CA LEU A 766 31.29 -22.45 -12.90
C LEU A 766 30.60 -22.28 -11.53
N ARG A 767 29.82 -23.27 -11.08
CA ARG A 767 29.09 -23.27 -9.80
C ARG A 767 29.84 -23.93 -8.65
N CYS A 768 30.87 -24.73 -8.93
CA CYS A 768 31.66 -25.42 -7.91
C CYS A 768 32.34 -24.45 -6.92
N SER A 769 32.71 -24.93 -5.73
CA SER A 769 33.49 -24.10 -4.82
C SER A 769 34.93 -23.96 -5.33
N ILE A 770 35.47 -22.74 -5.29
CA ILE A 770 36.84 -22.46 -5.74
C ILE A 770 37.88 -23.26 -4.94
N SER A 771 37.60 -23.61 -3.68
CA SER A 771 38.43 -24.51 -2.88
C SER A 771 38.43 -25.92 -3.45
N SER A 772 37.26 -26.52 -3.71
CA SER A 772 37.17 -27.87 -4.30
C SER A 772 37.87 -27.94 -5.66
N LEU A 773 37.65 -26.97 -6.55
CA LEU A 773 38.32 -26.89 -7.84
C LEU A 773 39.85 -26.83 -7.70
N LYS A 774 40.36 -25.99 -6.79
CA LYS A 774 41.79 -25.87 -6.50
C LYS A 774 42.37 -27.14 -5.93
N THR A 775 41.81 -27.66 -4.84
CA THR A 775 42.31 -28.83 -4.13
C THR A 775 42.32 -30.08 -5.04
N ARG A 776 41.30 -30.26 -5.88
CA ARG A 776 41.27 -31.33 -6.89
C ARG A 776 42.32 -31.13 -8.00
N HIS A 777 42.45 -29.91 -8.54
CA HIS A 777 43.46 -29.62 -9.56
C HIS A 777 44.90 -29.74 -9.02
N ASP A 778 45.18 -29.19 -7.84
CA ASP A 778 46.49 -29.24 -7.19
C ASP A 778 46.88 -30.68 -6.84
N PHE A 779 45.91 -31.54 -6.48
CA PHE A 779 46.14 -32.97 -6.31
C PHE A 779 46.50 -33.66 -7.64
N LEU A 780 45.71 -33.45 -8.70
CA LEU A 780 46.04 -33.98 -10.03
C LEU A 780 47.40 -33.48 -10.53
N LYS A 781 47.76 -32.23 -10.23
CA LYS A 781 49.04 -31.62 -10.57
C LYS A 781 50.21 -32.28 -9.82
N LYS A 782 50.05 -32.58 -8.53
CA LYS A 782 51.03 -33.39 -7.76
C LYS A 782 51.14 -34.83 -8.27
N MET A 783 50.07 -35.38 -8.85
CA MET A 783 50.04 -36.70 -9.47
C MET A 783 50.52 -36.71 -10.94
N GLY A 784 50.86 -35.56 -11.53
CA GLY A 784 51.25 -35.45 -12.94
C GLY A 784 50.12 -35.66 -13.95
N ARG A 785 48.86 -35.59 -13.52
CA ARG A 785 47.65 -35.91 -14.32
C ARG A 785 46.67 -34.73 -14.41
N SER A 786 47.19 -33.49 -14.44
CA SER A 786 46.40 -32.25 -14.51
C SER A 786 46.07 -31.78 -15.93
N ASN A 787 46.04 -32.71 -16.90
CA ASN A 787 45.76 -32.42 -18.30
C ASN A 787 44.33 -32.86 -18.62
N TYR A 788 43.51 -31.94 -19.11
CA TYR A 788 42.08 -32.16 -19.28
C TYR A 788 41.73 -32.40 -20.75
N ARG A 789 40.74 -33.27 -20.99
CA ARG A 789 40.13 -33.39 -22.32
C ARG A 789 39.37 -32.11 -22.63
N LEU A 790 39.66 -31.50 -23.79
CA LEU A 790 38.97 -30.31 -24.30
C LEU A 790 37.93 -30.69 -25.35
N ALA A 791 36.92 -29.84 -25.51
CA ALA A 791 35.91 -29.94 -26.56
C ALA A 791 36.53 -29.97 -27.97
N GLU A 792 35.97 -30.79 -28.86
CA GLU A 792 36.38 -30.89 -30.27
C GLU A 792 36.11 -29.58 -31.04
N LYS A 793 35.12 -28.82 -30.58
CA LYS A 793 34.73 -27.52 -31.14
C LYS A 793 35.69 -26.42 -30.66
N LYS A 794 36.34 -25.75 -31.61
CA LYS A 794 37.27 -24.64 -31.35
C LYS A 794 36.55 -23.30 -31.11
N GLU A 795 37.10 -22.46 -30.23
CA GLU A 795 36.53 -21.14 -29.89
C GLU A 795 36.56 -20.15 -31.07
N SER A 796 37.49 -20.34 -32.01
CA SER A 796 37.75 -19.42 -33.12
C SER A 796 38.40 -20.15 -34.30
N LYS A 797 38.23 -19.63 -35.52
CA LYS A 797 38.99 -20.08 -36.70
C LYS A 797 40.50 -19.88 -36.56
N ASN A 798 40.92 -18.97 -35.67
CA ASN A 798 42.33 -18.69 -35.35
C ASN A 798 42.81 -19.39 -34.07
N ASP A 799 42.00 -20.28 -33.48
CA ASP A 799 42.36 -21.02 -32.26
C ASP A 799 43.43 -22.09 -32.55
N ARG A 800 44.65 -21.76 -32.13
CA ARG A 800 45.86 -22.58 -32.27
C ARG A 800 46.10 -23.50 -31.07
N THR A 801 45.16 -23.60 -30.13
CA THR A 801 45.27 -24.56 -29.02
C THR A 801 45.41 -25.97 -29.62
N PRO A 802 46.51 -26.70 -29.33
CA PRO A 802 46.67 -28.06 -29.81
C PRO A 802 45.56 -28.93 -29.23
N LEU A 803 44.82 -29.62 -30.09
CA LEU A 803 44.11 -30.81 -29.65
C LEU A 803 45.21 -31.87 -29.49
N GLU A 804 45.51 -32.27 -28.26
CA GLU A 804 46.41 -33.41 -28.01
C GLU A 804 45.72 -34.69 -28.47
N GLU A 805 45.90 -35.03 -29.75
CA GLU A 805 45.59 -36.36 -30.27
C GLU A 805 46.45 -37.38 -29.50
N ALA A 806 45.79 -38.37 -28.90
CA ALA A 806 46.37 -39.28 -27.91
C ALA A 806 47.50 -40.21 -28.41
N GLU A 807 48.01 -40.01 -29.62
CA GLU A 807 48.92 -40.93 -30.33
C GLU A 807 50.27 -40.31 -30.75
N THR A 808 50.58 -39.04 -30.41
CA THR A 808 51.75 -38.33 -30.98
C THR A 808 52.79 -37.77 -30.00
N SER A 809 52.75 -38.12 -28.71
CA SER A 809 53.85 -37.84 -27.75
C SER A 809 54.43 -39.13 -27.15
N LYS A 810 55.74 -39.14 -26.87
CA LYS A 810 56.51 -40.35 -26.46
C LYS A 810 56.33 -40.76 -24.99
N GLU A 811 55.33 -40.20 -24.31
CA GLU A 811 54.91 -40.60 -22.97
C GLU A 811 53.37 -40.66 -22.99
N ASN A 812 52.76 -41.76 -22.53
CA ASN A 812 51.30 -41.91 -22.48
C ASN A 812 50.69 -40.98 -21.41
N VAL A 813 50.52 -39.71 -21.78
CA VAL A 813 49.88 -38.69 -20.96
C VAL A 813 48.37 -38.90 -20.99
N GLU A 814 47.82 -39.49 -19.95
CA GLU A 814 46.41 -39.79 -19.88
C GLU A 814 45.57 -38.55 -19.51
N LEU A 815 44.69 -38.15 -20.44
CA LEU A 815 43.78 -37.01 -20.27
C LEU A 815 42.65 -37.32 -19.26
N VAL A 816 42.30 -36.32 -18.45
CA VAL A 816 41.18 -36.38 -17.49
C VAL A 816 39.92 -35.79 -18.10
N ASP A 817 38.83 -36.57 -18.11
CA ASP A 817 37.51 -36.10 -18.52
C ASP A 817 36.93 -35.14 -17.46
N LEU A 818 36.32 -34.03 -17.90
CA LEU A 818 35.77 -33.04 -17.00
C LEU A 818 34.60 -33.57 -16.16
N ASN A 819 33.84 -34.54 -16.68
CA ASN A 819 32.76 -35.20 -15.95
C ASN A 819 33.30 -36.04 -14.79
N ASP A 820 34.44 -36.72 -14.99
CA ASP A 820 35.12 -37.47 -13.92
C ASP A 820 35.73 -36.54 -12.87
N PHE A 821 36.29 -35.39 -13.30
CA PHE A 821 36.79 -34.35 -12.39
C PHE A 821 35.68 -33.75 -11.51
N LEU A 822 34.48 -33.58 -12.05
CA LEU A 822 33.33 -32.94 -11.40
C LEU A 822 32.41 -33.91 -10.62
N ARG A 823 32.79 -35.19 -10.48
CA ARG A 823 31.99 -36.15 -9.70
C ARG A 823 31.72 -35.66 -8.27
N PRO A 824 30.50 -35.88 -7.73
CA PRO A 824 30.09 -35.28 -6.46
C PRO A 824 30.87 -35.83 -5.26
N SER A 825 31.31 -37.09 -5.30
CA SER A 825 32.09 -37.71 -4.23
C SER A 825 33.60 -37.56 -4.46
N ASP A 826 34.32 -37.19 -3.40
CA ASP A 826 35.79 -37.16 -3.40
C ASP A 826 36.42 -38.55 -3.58
N ALA A 827 35.73 -39.62 -3.15
CA ALA A 827 36.15 -40.99 -3.40
C ALA A 827 36.00 -41.41 -4.87
N GLU A 828 34.96 -40.90 -5.55
CA GLU A 828 34.78 -41.11 -6.98
C GLU A 828 35.78 -40.29 -7.79
N PHE A 829 36.00 -39.01 -7.43
CA PHE A 829 37.06 -38.19 -8.02
C PHE A 829 38.43 -38.88 -7.88
N ALA A 830 38.77 -39.39 -6.69
CA ALA A 830 40.02 -40.10 -6.46
C ALA A 830 40.14 -41.34 -7.36
N LYS A 831 39.05 -42.12 -7.51
CA LYS A 831 39.05 -43.37 -8.30
C LYS A 831 39.05 -43.15 -9.81
N PHE A 832 38.23 -42.23 -10.33
CA PHE A 832 38.02 -42.06 -11.77
C PHE A 832 38.95 -40.98 -12.35
N ALA A 833 38.90 -39.76 -11.83
CA ALA A 833 39.75 -38.67 -12.33
C ALA A 833 41.22 -38.87 -11.93
N ALA A 834 41.51 -39.13 -10.65
CA ALA A 834 42.88 -39.23 -10.15
C ALA A 834 43.50 -40.65 -10.19
N LYS A 835 42.70 -41.68 -10.50
CA LYS A 835 43.09 -43.12 -10.57
C LYS A 835 43.91 -43.61 -9.37
N THR A 836 43.46 -43.27 -8.17
CA THR A 836 44.10 -43.62 -6.90
C THR A 836 43.06 -44.03 -5.85
N TYR A 837 43.54 -44.54 -4.71
CA TYR A 837 42.67 -44.91 -3.60
C TYR A 837 42.16 -43.66 -2.86
N PRO A 838 40.88 -43.61 -2.43
CA PRO A 838 40.32 -42.46 -1.69
C PRO A 838 41.16 -42.02 -0.50
N VAL A 839 41.73 -42.97 0.25
CA VAL A 839 42.60 -42.74 1.41
C VAL A 839 43.84 -41.88 1.06
N VAL A 840 44.36 -41.97 -0.16
CA VAL A 840 45.50 -41.15 -0.62
C VAL A 840 45.07 -39.70 -0.80
N TYR A 841 43.88 -39.46 -1.34
CA TYR A 841 43.31 -38.11 -1.48
C TYR A 841 42.92 -37.53 -0.12
N GLU A 842 42.29 -38.31 0.78
CA GLU A 842 42.02 -37.89 2.16
C GLU A 842 43.30 -37.49 2.92
N LYS A 843 44.39 -38.25 2.75
CA LYS A 843 45.69 -37.92 3.36
C LYS A 843 46.27 -36.63 2.77
N PHE A 844 46.03 -36.33 1.50
CA PHE A 844 46.37 -35.04 0.91
C PHE A 844 45.52 -33.91 1.53
N LEU A 845 44.20 -34.08 1.63
CA LEU A 845 43.28 -33.10 2.23
C LEU A 845 43.62 -32.73 3.68
N ARG A 846 44.18 -33.66 4.47
CA ARG A 846 44.61 -33.40 5.85
C ARG A 846 45.94 -32.64 5.96
N ASN A 847 46.71 -32.58 4.86
CA ASN A 847 48.06 -32.00 4.79
C ASN A 847 48.12 -30.73 3.92
N SER A 848 46.97 -30.25 3.43
CA SER A 848 46.82 -29.12 2.50
C SER A 848 45.97 -28.01 3.10
#